data_AF-A0A918JLD9-F1
#
_entry.id   AF-A0A918JLD9-F1
#
_cell.length_a   1.000
_cell.length_b   1.000
_cell.length_c   1.000
_cell.angle_alpha   90.00
_cell.angle_beta   90.00
_cell.angle_gamma   90.00
#
_symmetry.space_group_name_H-M   'P 1'
#
loop_
_entity.id
_entity.type
_entity.pdbx_description
1 polymer ?
#
loop_
_entity_poly.entity_id
_entity_poly.type
_entity_poly.pdbx_seq_one_letter_code
_entity_poly.pdbx_strand_id
1 'polypeptide(L)'
;MRKLLLSSSVAVALGLAGCGGSETLDDVQAETPVEAPLSRVVFDPGAGNVNIPNDILMLPGDDGFFDYTLNIPVADPTDFGDPQNALNVLDGWSTQHPFQIEISTAAGVSLDASTLASGVHLFEATHGLDIRDPDCAQAEIPSSGCKVGDKLTYGVDYVANLAGPDTINVVPLKPLKPAQGYMLVVTNDLQDSEGNGVEGSTTWDLVSQDINTNPLSTESQLLVQQLVNSLIAPVVDAGVSRDSISYAAAFTTQSTSIALDTIKKVMVSEYAARAGAGDPTAGQALPAIVARTPDAAPNAMEALGLVNQQAVDGAVEQGIAALPPQAEPLIPAIRATDFSALQTCDGLLGTASGQLAGVWGQLNDFAVGISEGILQQAGPLCAASRFEGEISLPYFLGVPSAENSLAPVNTFWQAACDSGVVLNQASDEVLASATPGPNNEMCQQLGLADLRVNGEKLDPARNVTRFNPYPQPTGGNMGKETLDVQITVPNAMVSSALGFPIEKPEAGWPVVILSHGITSRKEDMLAITGTLSLAGIATVAIDHPLHGSRGYDLDGDGTDDLNATFVSATHYMNLGNLPTARDNLRQSVSDFMGLRLGLNAVVDTTDSQAVDFDMSRVSVMGVSLGAMTVGNVSAVANTSMGGDLAALDGLFAVQQASLESPGGGAAQFLLESPSFGPLIKGLLLTESSPEFRALLEAQFGSTDVTEEELAEAVGLFLDNASEEQMATINGTFAQFAFAAQTVLDAGDPNNYAKTLGETTPVHMMTVVGDGSEQNPPDQVIPVSTSLPLAGQMPYAGIVGLQQVTTTQTGDPVSGHVLFNSGAHASSLSPNASPAVTEEMQREVAGYIGSSATVLPITNEDVVAN
;
A
#
# COMPACT_ATOMS: atom_id res chain seq x y z
N MET A 1 -4.15 -2.21 -25.73
CA MET A 1 -2.96 -2.31 -26.62
C MET A 1 -3.38 -2.31 -28.09
N ARG A 2 -2.86 -1.37 -28.90
CA ARG A 2 -3.06 -1.35 -30.35
C ARG A 2 -2.27 -2.50 -30.97
N LYS A 3 -2.94 -3.54 -31.47
CA LYS A 3 -2.36 -4.55 -32.35
C LYS A 3 -1.84 -3.87 -33.61
N LEU A 4 -0.55 -3.55 -33.67
CA LEU A 4 0.08 -3.00 -34.86
C LEU A 4 0.86 -4.10 -35.58
N LEU A 5 0.31 -4.40 -36.75
CA LEU A 5 0.80 -5.29 -37.80
C LEU A 5 2.27 -4.96 -38.15
N LEU A 6 3.15 -5.93 -37.97
CA LEU A 6 4.45 -6.00 -38.66
C LEU A 6 4.47 -7.29 -39.48
N SER A 7 4.04 -7.20 -40.74
CA SER A 7 4.36 -8.20 -41.76
C SER A 7 4.04 -7.67 -43.14
N SER A 8 5.05 -7.11 -43.81
CA SER A 8 5.03 -6.90 -45.25
C SER A 8 6.40 -7.23 -45.83
N SER A 9 6.86 -8.49 -45.69
CA SER A 9 8.04 -9.01 -46.39
C SER A 9 8.18 -10.54 -46.38
N VAL A 10 7.19 -11.33 -46.85
CA VAL A 10 7.50 -12.64 -47.46
C VAL A 10 6.47 -12.93 -48.56
N ALA A 11 6.79 -12.53 -49.79
CA ALA A 11 6.17 -13.06 -50.99
C ALA A 11 7.22 -13.84 -51.77
N VAL A 12 6.81 -15.02 -52.24
CA VAL A 12 7.48 -15.88 -53.23
C VAL A 12 8.55 -16.81 -52.66
N ALA A 13 8.17 -18.08 -52.45
CA ALA A 13 8.61 -19.20 -53.31
C ALA A 13 8.18 -20.54 -52.69
N LEU A 14 7.21 -21.22 -53.30
CA LEU A 14 7.14 -22.69 -53.34
C LEU A 14 6.17 -23.09 -54.46
N GLY A 15 6.72 -23.18 -55.67
CA GLY A 15 6.08 -23.87 -56.78
C GLY A 15 6.47 -25.33 -56.75
N LEU A 16 5.50 -26.22 -56.55
CA LEU A 16 5.61 -27.64 -56.89
C LEU A 16 4.37 -28.03 -57.69
N ALA A 17 4.58 -28.20 -58.99
CA ALA A 17 3.63 -28.82 -59.89
C ALA A 17 3.89 -30.34 -59.93
N GLY A 18 2.82 -31.13 -59.73
CA GLY A 18 2.63 -32.39 -60.45
C GLY A 18 2.64 -33.68 -59.63
N CYS A 19 1.46 -34.25 -59.39
CA CYS A 19 1.13 -35.57 -59.95
C CYS A 19 -0.39 -35.70 -60.12
N GLY A 20 -0.84 -36.09 -61.32
CA GLY A 20 -2.24 -36.21 -61.68
C GLY A 20 -2.88 -37.47 -61.09
N GLY A 21 -4.02 -37.28 -60.43
CA GLY A 21 -4.99 -38.29 -60.07
C GLY A 21 -6.38 -37.65 -60.16
N SER A 22 -7.33 -38.34 -60.78
CA SER A 22 -8.65 -37.84 -61.13
C SER A 22 -9.63 -37.92 -59.96
N GLU A 23 -9.45 -37.06 -58.96
CA GLU A 23 -10.44 -36.79 -57.91
C GLU A 23 -10.83 -35.31 -58.03
N THR A 24 -12.14 -35.01 -57.97
CA THR A 24 -12.58 -33.62 -58.00
C THR A 24 -12.38 -32.98 -56.62
N LEU A 25 -12.19 -31.65 -56.57
CA LEU A 25 -12.09 -30.92 -55.28
C LEU A 25 -13.29 -31.20 -54.35
N ASP A 26 -14.45 -31.48 -54.96
CA ASP A 26 -15.69 -31.83 -54.26
C ASP A 26 -15.62 -33.22 -53.62
N ASP A 27 -14.87 -34.17 -54.19
CA ASP A 27 -14.67 -35.51 -53.62
C ASP A 27 -13.71 -35.48 -52.42
N VAL A 28 -12.67 -34.63 -52.47
CA VAL A 28 -11.72 -34.45 -51.35
C VAL A 28 -12.38 -33.73 -50.17
N GLN A 29 -13.27 -32.75 -50.42
CA GLN A 29 -14.03 -32.06 -49.36
C GLN A 29 -15.15 -32.90 -48.72
N ALA A 30 -15.64 -33.93 -49.41
CA ALA A 30 -16.71 -34.80 -48.89
C ALA A 30 -16.17 -35.98 -48.05
N GLU A 31 -14.91 -36.39 -48.25
CA GLU A 31 -14.27 -37.51 -47.53
C GLU A 31 -13.18 -37.10 -46.53
N THR A 32 -12.82 -35.81 -46.43
CA THR A 32 -12.04 -35.33 -45.29
C THR A 32 -13.00 -34.97 -44.15
N PRO A 33 -12.95 -35.67 -42.98
CA PRO A 33 -13.55 -35.11 -41.79
C PRO A 33 -12.87 -33.75 -41.57
N VAL A 34 -13.66 -32.68 -41.60
CA VAL A 34 -13.22 -31.38 -41.11
C VAL A 34 -13.06 -31.58 -39.61
N GLU A 35 -11.85 -31.91 -39.14
CA GLU A 35 -11.54 -31.82 -37.71
C GLU A 35 -11.79 -30.37 -37.32
N ALA A 36 -12.72 -30.16 -36.37
CA ALA A 36 -12.92 -28.86 -35.78
C ALA A 36 -11.58 -28.38 -35.20
N PRO A 37 -11.20 -27.10 -35.37
CA PRO A 37 -9.98 -26.59 -34.78
C PRO A 37 -10.06 -26.77 -33.26
N LEU A 38 -9.14 -27.55 -32.68
CA LEU A 38 -9.09 -27.78 -31.24
C LEU A 38 -8.82 -26.48 -30.49
N SER A 39 -9.44 -26.33 -29.33
CA SER A 39 -9.15 -25.26 -28.39
C SER A 39 -7.75 -25.46 -27.80
N ARG A 40 -6.89 -24.42 -27.79
CA ARG A 40 -5.47 -24.55 -27.41
C ARG A 40 -4.99 -23.45 -26.48
N VAL A 41 -4.29 -23.80 -25.40
CA VAL A 41 -3.68 -22.80 -24.50
C VAL A 41 -2.66 -21.96 -25.29
N VAL A 42 -2.70 -20.63 -25.14
CA VAL A 42 -1.75 -19.74 -25.81
C VAL A 42 -0.33 -19.92 -25.23
N PHE A 43 0.60 -20.35 -26.07
CA PHE A 43 2.02 -20.44 -25.74
C PHE A 43 2.87 -20.42 -27.01
N ASP A 44 3.54 -19.30 -27.27
CA ASP A 44 4.55 -19.14 -28.30
C ASP A 44 5.56 -18.07 -27.85
N PRO A 45 6.54 -18.44 -27.00
CA PRO A 45 7.55 -17.52 -26.48
C PRO A 45 8.34 -16.81 -27.58
N GLY A 46 8.58 -17.46 -28.72
CA GLY A 46 9.31 -16.87 -29.85
C GLY A 46 8.58 -15.71 -30.51
N ALA A 47 7.24 -15.66 -30.38
CA ALA A 47 6.41 -14.56 -30.84
C ALA A 47 5.98 -13.60 -29.71
N GLY A 48 6.51 -13.79 -28.49
CA GLY A 48 6.11 -13.02 -27.31
C GLY A 48 4.72 -13.35 -26.76
N ASN A 49 4.09 -14.45 -27.23
CA ASN A 49 2.75 -14.84 -26.79
C ASN A 49 2.85 -15.83 -25.64
N VAL A 50 2.90 -15.34 -24.41
CA VAL A 50 2.91 -16.17 -23.20
C VAL A 50 1.86 -15.66 -22.22
N ASN A 51 1.14 -16.58 -21.58
CA ASN A 51 0.28 -16.24 -20.45
C ASN A 51 1.13 -15.72 -19.29
N ILE A 52 0.64 -14.67 -18.61
CA ILE A 52 1.25 -14.12 -17.39
C ILE A 52 0.38 -14.47 -16.19
N PRO A 53 0.96 -14.71 -15.00
CA PRO A 53 2.38 -14.61 -14.66
C PRO A 53 3.23 -15.76 -15.21
N ASN A 54 4.47 -15.46 -15.60
CA ASN A 54 5.41 -16.47 -16.13
C ASN A 54 6.87 -16.03 -16.00
N ASP A 55 7.67 -16.82 -15.29
CA ASP A 55 9.09 -16.53 -15.02
C ASP A 55 10.00 -16.76 -16.25
N ILE A 56 9.47 -17.25 -17.38
CA ILE A 56 10.22 -17.16 -18.65
C ILE A 56 10.56 -15.70 -18.98
N LEU A 57 9.72 -14.75 -18.53
CA LEU A 57 9.93 -13.32 -18.66
C LEU A 57 10.94 -12.75 -17.66
N MET A 58 11.56 -13.57 -16.79
CA MET A 58 12.71 -13.16 -15.98
C MET A 58 14.05 -13.58 -16.60
N LEU A 59 14.03 -14.41 -17.64
CA LEU A 59 15.26 -14.86 -18.27
C LEU A 59 15.98 -13.69 -18.98
N PRO A 60 17.32 -13.72 -19.03
CA PRO A 60 18.09 -12.67 -19.68
C PRO A 60 17.68 -12.52 -21.15
N GLY A 61 17.64 -11.27 -21.61
CA GLY A 61 17.37 -10.92 -23.00
C GLY A 61 18.62 -11.05 -23.87
N ASP A 62 18.60 -10.41 -25.04
CA ASP A 62 19.71 -10.41 -26.00
C ASP A 62 21.00 -9.76 -25.45
N ASP A 63 20.90 -8.94 -24.40
CA ASP A 63 22.04 -8.31 -23.73
C ASP A 63 22.73 -9.23 -22.71
N GLY A 64 22.10 -10.36 -22.36
CA GLY A 64 22.61 -11.34 -21.40
C GLY A 64 22.60 -10.88 -19.94
N PHE A 65 22.00 -9.72 -19.61
CA PHE A 65 21.96 -9.22 -18.24
C PHE A 65 20.89 -9.94 -17.43
N PHE A 66 21.23 -10.32 -16.19
CA PHE A 66 20.31 -11.00 -15.29
C PHE A 66 20.53 -10.57 -13.83
N ASP A 67 19.52 -9.96 -13.24
CA ASP A 67 19.46 -9.53 -11.85
C ASP A 67 18.26 -10.14 -11.08
N TYR A 68 17.55 -11.08 -11.73
CA TYR A 68 16.32 -11.73 -11.24
C TYR A 68 15.09 -10.81 -11.18
N THR A 69 15.06 -9.73 -11.98
CA THR A 69 13.80 -8.99 -12.21
C THR A 69 13.08 -9.45 -13.46
N LEU A 70 11.83 -9.00 -13.60
CA LEU A 70 11.08 -9.13 -14.84
C LEU A 70 11.78 -8.38 -15.98
N ASN A 71 11.71 -8.96 -17.17
CA ASN A 71 12.32 -8.51 -18.41
C ASN A 71 11.31 -8.61 -19.56
N ILE A 72 10.15 -7.99 -19.37
CA ILE A 72 9.05 -7.93 -20.33
C ILE A 72 9.47 -7.01 -21.48
N PRO A 73 9.36 -7.45 -22.75
CA PRO A 73 9.65 -6.60 -23.89
C PRO A 73 8.71 -5.38 -23.94
N VAL A 74 9.29 -4.19 -23.92
CA VAL A 74 8.56 -2.90 -23.97
C VAL A 74 9.09 -2.01 -25.09
N ALA A 75 8.27 -1.06 -25.53
CA ALA A 75 8.64 -0.15 -26.61
C ALA A 75 9.70 0.87 -26.19
N ASP A 76 9.60 1.38 -24.97
CA ASP A 76 10.55 2.31 -24.37
C ASP A 76 10.88 1.87 -22.94
N PRO A 77 12.08 1.30 -22.69
CA PRO A 77 12.48 0.86 -21.35
C PRO A 77 12.76 2.02 -20.38
N THR A 78 12.72 3.28 -20.84
CA THR A 78 12.90 4.46 -20.00
C THR A 78 11.59 5.10 -19.55
N ASP A 79 10.46 4.69 -20.13
CA ASP A 79 9.14 5.20 -19.78
C ASP A 79 8.51 4.35 -18.66
N PHE A 80 8.62 4.80 -17.42
CA PHE A 80 7.99 4.14 -16.26
C PHE A 80 6.51 4.55 -16.05
N GLY A 81 5.97 5.40 -16.93
CA GLY A 81 4.54 5.63 -17.03
C GLY A 81 3.80 4.51 -17.77
N ASP A 82 4.52 3.71 -18.59
CA ASP A 82 3.99 2.45 -19.12
C ASP A 82 3.90 1.40 -17.99
N PRO A 83 2.69 0.94 -17.60
CA PRO A 83 2.54 -0.04 -16.55
C PRO A 83 3.26 -1.37 -16.83
N GLN A 84 3.50 -1.73 -18.09
CA GLN A 84 4.28 -2.92 -18.42
C GLN A 84 5.77 -2.74 -18.11
N ASN A 85 6.34 -1.57 -18.42
CA ASN A 85 7.73 -1.29 -18.09
C ASN A 85 7.92 -1.15 -16.57
N ALA A 86 6.93 -0.61 -15.86
CA ALA A 86 6.93 -0.57 -14.40
C ALA A 86 7.05 -1.96 -13.73
N LEU A 87 6.60 -3.04 -14.40
CA LEU A 87 6.79 -4.39 -13.88
C LEU A 87 8.26 -4.86 -13.95
N ASN A 88 9.07 -4.32 -14.86
CA ASN A 88 10.45 -4.77 -15.09
C ASN A 88 11.42 -4.46 -13.93
N VAL A 89 10.99 -3.69 -12.94
CA VAL A 89 11.78 -3.43 -11.71
C VAL A 89 11.44 -4.36 -10.55
N LEU A 90 10.60 -5.38 -10.79
CA LEU A 90 10.09 -6.30 -9.75
C LEU A 90 10.79 -7.66 -9.82
N ASP A 91 10.98 -8.28 -8.65
CA ASP A 91 11.53 -9.63 -8.51
C ASP A 91 10.48 -10.75 -8.50
N GLY A 92 9.26 -10.43 -8.93
CA GLY A 92 8.13 -11.35 -8.92
C GLY A 92 6.83 -10.72 -9.39
N TRP A 93 5.81 -11.57 -9.45
CA TRP A 93 4.43 -11.24 -9.78
C TRP A 93 3.60 -10.97 -8.53
N SER A 94 2.33 -10.58 -8.74
CA SER A 94 1.43 -10.25 -7.63
C SER A 94 1.20 -11.42 -6.68
N THR A 95 1.09 -11.12 -5.39
CA THR A 95 0.68 -12.11 -4.38
C THR A 95 -0.84 -12.30 -4.32
N GLN A 96 -1.63 -11.41 -4.93
CA GLN A 96 -3.06 -11.33 -4.63
C GLN A 96 -3.95 -10.95 -5.81
N HIS A 97 -3.42 -10.31 -6.85
CA HIS A 97 -4.24 -9.88 -7.98
C HIS A 97 -4.61 -11.09 -8.87
N PRO A 98 -5.84 -11.16 -9.39
CA PRO A 98 -6.21 -12.16 -10.38
C PRO A 98 -5.35 -12.09 -11.63
N PHE A 99 -5.17 -13.22 -12.31
CA PHE A 99 -4.46 -13.26 -13.58
C PHE A 99 -5.22 -14.08 -14.62
N GLN A 100 -4.86 -13.89 -15.89
CA GLN A 100 -5.60 -14.46 -17.02
C GLN A 100 -4.81 -15.56 -17.72
N ILE A 101 -5.54 -16.59 -18.16
CA ILE A 101 -5.06 -17.63 -19.06
C ILE A 101 -5.86 -17.51 -20.35
N GLU A 102 -5.17 -17.18 -21.42
CA GLU A 102 -5.72 -17.07 -22.76
C GLU A 102 -5.68 -18.43 -23.47
N ILE A 103 -6.82 -18.80 -24.05
CA ILE A 103 -7.02 -19.98 -24.87
C ILE A 103 -7.37 -19.51 -26.29
N SER A 104 -6.86 -20.16 -27.31
CA SER A 104 -7.32 -19.97 -28.68
C SER A 104 -8.45 -20.96 -28.95
N THR A 105 -9.67 -20.45 -29.20
CA THR A 105 -10.82 -21.29 -29.56
C THR A 105 -11.25 -21.07 -31.01
N ALA A 106 -11.95 -22.04 -31.59
CA ALA A 106 -12.60 -21.88 -32.89
C ALA A 106 -13.79 -20.91 -32.81
N ALA A 107 -14.15 -20.30 -33.95
CA ALA A 107 -15.28 -19.39 -34.00
C ALA A 107 -16.59 -20.10 -33.58
N GLY A 108 -17.27 -19.58 -32.56
CA GLY A 108 -18.49 -20.15 -32.01
C GLY A 108 -18.28 -21.21 -30.92
N VAL A 109 -17.02 -21.52 -30.58
CA VAL A 109 -16.65 -22.42 -29.47
C VAL A 109 -16.22 -21.58 -28.26
N SER A 110 -16.68 -21.95 -27.08
CA SER A 110 -16.29 -21.35 -25.80
C SER A 110 -15.76 -22.41 -24.84
N LEU A 111 -15.13 -22.01 -23.74
CA LEU A 111 -14.73 -22.91 -22.66
C LEU A 111 -15.96 -23.39 -21.86
N ASP A 112 -15.92 -24.63 -21.35
CA ASP A 112 -16.91 -25.14 -20.39
C ASP A 112 -16.50 -24.77 -18.96
N ALA A 113 -17.18 -23.78 -18.40
CA ALA A 113 -16.95 -23.27 -17.05
C ALA A 113 -17.04 -24.37 -15.96
N SER A 114 -17.80 -25.45 -16.17
CA SER A 114 -17.93 -26.53 -15.20
C SER A 114 -16.68 -27.38 -15.06
N THR A 115 -15.76 -27.30 -16.02
CA THR A 115 -14.50 -28.07 -16.05
C THR A 115 -13.29 -27.29 -15.56
N LEU A 116 -13.46 -26.01 -15.17
CA LEU A 116 -12.35 -25.17 -14.69
C LEU A 116 -11.65 -25.75 -13.45
N ALA A 117 -12.42 -26.28 -12.49
CA ALA A 117 -11.87 -26.83 -11.25
C ALA A 117 -11.08 -28.13 -11.47
N SER A 118 -11.44 -28.93 -12.47
CA SER A 118 -10.72 -30.14 -12.86
C SER A 118 -9.55 -29.86 -13.79
N GLY A 119 -9.64 -28.81 -14.62
CA GLY A 119 -8.65 -28.52 -15.65
C GLY A 119 -7.50 -27.60 -15.22
N VAL A 120 -7.73 -26.68 -14.27
CA VAL A 120 -6.76 -25.66 -13.86
C VAL A 120 -6.22 -25.94 -12.46
N HIS A 121 -4.90 -26.09 -12.35
CA HIS A 121 -4.22 -26.43 -11.10
C HIS A 121 -3.11 -25.45 -10.77
N LEU A 122 -2.98 -25.15 -9.48
CA LEU A 122 -1.89 -24.35 -8.95
C LEU A 122 -1.15 -25.15 -7.87
N PHE A 123 0.17 -25.17 -7.94
CA PHE A 123 1.04 -25.83 -6.98
C PHE A 123 2.04 -24.83 -6.43
N GLU A 124 2.41 -24.95 -5.16
CA GLU A 124 3.67 -24.36 -4.68
C GLU A 124 4.84 -25.03 -5.42
N ALA A 125 5.92 -24.30 -5.64
CA ALA A 125 7.08 -24.79 -6.34
C ALA A 125 8.37 -24.19 -5.78
N THR A 126 9.46 -24.96 -5.85
CA THR A 126 10.82 -24.45 -5.65
C THR A 126 11.45 -24.34 -7.03
N HIS A 127 11.88 -23.14 -7.39
CA HIS A 127 12.45 -22.87 -8.71
C HIS A 127 13.97 -23.06 -8.71
N GLY A 128 14.57 -23.10 -9.90
CA GLY A 128 16.02 -23.17 -10.04
C GLY A 128 16.73 -21.95 -9.42
N LEU A 129 18.00 -22.14 -9.04
CA LEU A 129 18.81 -21.17 -8.30
C LEU A 129 18.27 -20.77 -6.92
N ASP A 130 17.26 -21.46 -6.40
CA ASP A 130 16.81 -21.25 -5.01
C ASP A 130 17.82 -21.83 -4.03
N ILE A 131 18.66 -20.95 -3.48
CA ILE A 131 19.74 -21.30 -2.53
C ILE A 131 19.24 -21.94 -1.22
N ARG A 132 17.94 -21.86 -0.93
CA ARG A 132 17.34 -22.47 0.26
C ARG A 132 17.18 -23.98 0.11
N ASP A 133 17.14 -24.47 -1.14
CA ASP A 133 17.08 -25.89 -1.46
C ASP A 133 18.39 -26.33 -2.15
N PRO A 134 19.19 -27.23 -1.54
CA PRO A 134 20.48 -27.63 -2.10
C PRO A 134 20.44 -28.24 -3.49
N ASP A 135 19.34 -28.91 -3.86
CA ASP A 135 19.20 -29.54 -5.17
C ASP A 135 18.83 -28.48 -6.21
N CYS A 136 17.89 -27.60 -5.87
CA CYS A 136 17.44 -26.55 -6.79
C CYS A 136 18.44 -25.41 -6.95
N ALA A 137 19.28 -25.16 -5.94
CA ALA A 137 20.40 -24.22 -6.03
C ALA A 137 21.40 -24.56 -7.16
N GLN A 138 21.45 -25.83 -7.60
CA GLN A 138 22.32 -26.28 -8.68
C GLN A 138 21.63 -26.29 -10.06
N ALA A 139 20.32 -26.02 -10.13
CA ALA A 139 19.61 -25.95 -11.39
C ALA A 139 19.95 -24.63 -12.11
N GLU A 140 20.60 -24.73 -13.27
CA GLU A 140 21.17 -23.59 -14.01
C GLU A 140 20.11 -22.61 -14.56
N ILE A 141 18.85 -23.06 -14.68
CA ILE A 141 17.76 -22.25 -15.22
C ILE A 141 16.91 -21.69 -14.06
N PRO A 142 16.93 -20.38 -13.78
CA PRO A 142 16.21 -19.78 -12.66
C PRO A 142 14.69 -20.07 -12.68
N SER A 143 14.07 -20.05 -13.86
CA SER A 143 12.63 -20.28 -14.04
C SER A 143 12.25 -21.76 -14.17
N SER A 144 13.20 -22.70 -13.95
CA SER A 144 12.88 -24.13 -13.95
C SER A 144 12.02 -24.50 -12.76
N GLY A 145 11.04 -25.40 -12.96
CA GLY A 145 10.14 -25.88 -11.92
C GLY A 145 10.77 -26.96 -11.04
N CYS A 146 12.01 -26.78 -10.59
CA CYS A 146 12.87 -27.80 -9.98
C CYS A 146 12.15 -28.82 -9.06
N LYS A 147 11.28 -28.35 -8.14
CA LYS A 147 10.45 -29.22 -7.29
C LYS A 147 9.03 -28.67 -7.20
N VAL A 148 8.04 -29.57 -7.14
CA VAL A 148 6.64 -29.25 -6.77
C VAL A 148 6.46 -29.43 -5.27
N GLY A 149 5.79 -28.48 -4.65
CA GLY A 149 5.28 -28.55 -3.28
C GLY A 149 3.80 -28.92 -3.25
N ASP A 150 3.09 -28.35 -2.28
CA ASP A 150 1.67 -28.64 -2.06
C ASP A 150 0.79 -28.10 -3.20
N LYS A 151 -0.23 -28.88 -3.57
CA LYS A 151 -1.30 -28.43 -4.47
C LYS A 151 -2.24 -27.49 -3.72
N LEU A 152 -2.47 -26.29 -4.27
CA LEU A 152 -3.45 -25.35 -3.71
C LEU A 152 -4.87 -25.88 -3.91
N THR A 153 -5.75 -25.57 -2.95
CA THR A 153 -7.10 -26.11 -2.91
C THR A 153 -8.09 -25.19 -3.63
N TYR A 154 -8.68 -25.65 -4.72
CA TYR A 154 -9.74 -24.92 -5.44
C TYR A 154 -10.95 -24.66 -4.51
N GLY A 155 -11.47 -23.44 -4.53
CA GLY A 155 -12.57 -22.98 -3.66
C GLY A 155 -12.13 -22.58 -2.24
N VAL A 156 -10.85 -22.73 -1.90
CA VAL A 156 -10.28 -22.36 -0.60
C VAL A 156 -9.12 -21.38 -0.76
N ASP A 157 -8.18 -21.67 -1.65
CA ASP A 157 -6.99 -20.85 -1.90
C ASP A 157 -7.14 -20.04 -3.19
N TYR A 158 -7.83 -20.57 -4.19
CA TYR A 158 -8.17 -19.86 -5.44
C TYR A 158 -9.46 -20.40 -6.05
N VAL A 159 -10.07 -19.62 -6.93
CA VAL A 159 -11.12 -20.07 -7.87
C VAL A 159 -10.75 -19.67 -9.29
N ALA A 160 -11.47 -20.20 -10.28
CA ALA A 160 -11.34 -19.78 -11.66
C ALA A 160 -12.72 -19.55 -12.26
N ASN A 161 -12.86 -18.49 -13.06
CA ASN A 161 -14.08 -18.15 -13.80
C ASN A 161 -13.73 -17.71 -15.22
N LEU A 162 -14.72 -17.75 -16.12
CA LEU A 162 -14.54 -17.26 -17.49
C LEU A 162 -14.67 -15.74 -17.52
N ALA A 163 -13.68 -15.06 -18.09
CA ALA A 163 -13.70 -13.62 -18.39
C ALA A 163 -14.30 -13.33 -19.78
N GLY A 164 -14.32 -14.34 -20.64
CA GLY A 164 -14.83 -14.34 -21.99
C GLY A 164 -15.02 -15.79 -22.49
N PRO A 165 -15.36 -15.99 -23.78
CA PRO A 165 -15.50 -17.34 -24.33
C PRO A 165 -14.20 -18.14 -24.30
N ASP A 166 -13.05 -17.47 -24.30
CA ASP A 166 -11.71 -18.03 -24.53
C ASP A 166 -10.67 -17.58 -23.48
N THR A 167 -11.09 -16.89 -22.42
CA THR A 167 -10.20 -16.37 -21.37
C THR A 167 -10.66 -16.84 -19.99
N ILE A 168 -9.72 -17.39 -19.21
CA ILE A 168 -9.93 -17.82 -17.81
C ILE A 168 -9.30 -16.80 -16.87
N ASN A 169 -10.06 -16.29 -15.91
CA ASN A 169 -9.53 -15.57 -14.75
C ASN A 169 -9.24 -16.58 -13.63
N VAL A 170 -8.01 -16.57 -13.10
CA VAL A 170 -7.64 -17.27 -11.87
C VAL A 170 -7.60 -16.23 -10.75
N VAL A 171 -8.40 -16.45 -9.71
CA VAL A 171 -8.66 -15.48 -8.63
C VAL A 171 -8.17 -16.06 -7.30
N PRO A 172 -7.08 -15.54 -6.72
CA PRO A 172 -6.68 -15.90 -5.36
C PRO A 172 -7.77 -15.53 -4.35
N LEU A 173 -8.03 -16.43 -3.40
CA LEU A 173 -8.94 -16.21 -2.26
C LEU A 173 -8.20 -15.89 -0.97
N LYS A 174 -6.87 -16.01 -0.99
CA LYS A 174 -5.94 -15.59 0.05
C LYS A 174 -4.69 -15.04 -0.63
N PRO A 175 -3.97 -14.08 -0.02
CA PRO A 175 -2.65 -13.72 -0.50
C PRO A 175 -1.76 -14.96 -0.58
N LEU A 176 -1.13 -15.16 -1.74
CA LEU A 176 -0.07 -16.15 -1.95
C LEU A 176 1.15 -15.79 -1.08
N LYS A 177 1.97 -16.79 -0.76
CA LYS A 177 3.20 -16.56 0.02
C LYS A 177 4.13 -15.64 -0.77
N PRO A 178 4.79 -14.66 -0.13
CA PRO A 178 5.78 -13.81 -0.80
C PRO A 178 7.10 -14.57 -1.04
N ALA A 179 7.89 -14.13 -2.01
CA ALA A 179 9.17 -14.74 -2.42
C ALA A 179 9.09 -16.27 -2.66
N GLN A 180 7.94 -16.73 -3.17
CA GLN A 180 7.60 -18.14 -3.32
C GLN A 180 7.35 -18.47 -4.80
N GLY A 181 7.90 -19.59 -5.26
CA GLY A 181 7.61 -20.13 -6.58
C GLY A 181 6.28 -20.87 -6.60
N TYR A 182 5.59 -20.82 -7.73
CA TYR A 182 4.35 -21.52 -8.01
C TYR A 182 4.38 -22.10 -9.42
N MET A 183 3.65 -23.21 -9.64
CA MET A 183 3.39 -23.73 -10.98
C MET A 183 1.90 -23.74 -11.29
N LEU A 184 1.56 -23.04 -12.36
CA LEU A 184 0.26 -23.12 -13.02
C LEU A 184 0.29 -24.30 -14.01
N VAL A 185 -0.67 -25.20 -13.91
CA VAL A 185 -0.81 -26.36 -14.79
C VAL A 185 -2.23 -26.39 -15.35
N VAL A 186 -2.35 -26.43 -16.67
CA VAL A 186 -3.62 -26.67 -17.38
C VAL A 186 -3.57 -28.06 -17.98
N THR A 187 -4.63 -28.82 -17.77
CA THR A 187 -4.78 -30.17 -18.30
C THR A 187 -5.94 -30.26 -19.29
N ASN A 188 -5.96 -31.33 -20.09
CA ASN A 188 -7.07 -31.61 -21.02
C ASN A 188 -8.37 -32.07 -20.32
N ASP A 189 -8.40 -32.13 -18.99
CA ASP A 189 -9.65 -32.17 -18.21
C ASP A 189 -10.39 -30.82 -18.28
N LEU A 190 -9.72 -29.73 -18.67
CA LEU A 190 -10.37 -28.51 -19.13
C LEU A 190 -10.99 -28.79 -20.50
N GLN A 191 -12.29 -28.52 -20.65
CA GLN A 191 -13.01 -28.79 -21.89
C GLN A 191 -13.57 -27.51 -22.51
N ASP A 192 -13.76 -27.56 -23.82
CA ASP A 192 -14.58 -26.60 -24.54
C ASP A 192 -16.07 -26.99 -24.58
N SER A 193 -16.90 -26.11 -25.13
CA SER A 193 -18.35 -26.25 -25.23
C SER A 193 -18.79 -27.41 -26.13
N GLU A 194 -17.88 -27.98 -26.91
CA GLU A 194 -18.12 -29.17 -27.73
C GLU A 194 -17.74 -30.47 -27.01
N GLY A 195 -17.16 -30.36 -25.79
CA GLY A 195 -16.71 -31.48 -24.98
C GLY A 195 -15.32 -31.99 -25.37
N ASN A 196 -14.57 -31.22 -26.17
CA ASN A 196 -13.18 -31.54 -26.47
C ASN A 196 -12.27 -31.03 -25.36
N GLY A 197 -11.23 -31.80 -25.01
CA GLY A 197 -10.18 -31.34 -24.11
C GLY A 197 -9.41 -30.17 -24.73
N VAL A 198 -9.07 -29.17 -23.93
CA VAL A 198 -8.19 -28.08 -24.35
C VAL A 198 -6.76 -28.63 -24.46
N GLU A 199 -6.16 -28.49 -25.62
CA GLU A 199 -4.83 -29.00 -25.94
C GLU A 199 -3.74 -27.93 -25.73
N GLY A 200 -2.47 -28.34 -25.79
CA GLY A 200 -1.37 -27.39 -25.85
C GLY A 200 -1.34 -26.61 -27.16
N SER A 201 -0.60 -25.50 -27.22
CA SER A 201 -0.29 -24.88 -28.51
C SER A 201 0.57 -25.82 -29.36
N THR A 202 0.65 -25.57 -30.67
CA THR A 202 1.58 -26.34 -31.54
C THR A 202 3.04 -26.19 -31.10
N THR A 203 3.41 -25.03 -30.56
CA THR A 203 4.73 -24.80 -29.96
C THR A 203 4.90 -25.61 -28.68
N TRP A 204 3.88 -25.66 -27.80
CA TRP A 204 3.87 -26.49 -26.60
C TRP A 204 4.03 -27.97 -26.94
N ASP A 205 3.26 -28.50 -27.88
CA ASP A 205 3.31 -29.89 -28.33
C ASP A 205 4.71 -30.28 -28.86
N LEU A 206 5.45 -29.32 -29.42
CA LEU A 206 6.81 -29.53 -29.89
C LEU A 206 7.81 -29.59 -28.72
N VAL A 207 7.77 -28.61 -27.81
CA VAL A 207 8.77 -28.46 -26.73
C VAL A 207 8.44 -29.29 -25.47
N SER A 208 7.22 -29.82 -25.35
CA SER A 208 6.80 -30.71 -24.26
C SER A 208 7.20 -32.17 -24.50
N GLN A 209 7.71 -32.54 -25.67
CA GLN A 209 8.22 -33.88 -25.94
C GLN A 209 9.40 -34.19 -25.02
N ASP A 210 9.52 -35.46 -24.59
CA ASP A 210 10.65 -35.90 -23.75
C ASP A 210 11.97 -35.68 -24.49
N ILE A 211 12.76 -34.75 -23.96
CA ILE A 211 14.05 -34.32 -24.49
C ILE A 211 15.04 -35.47 -24.66
N ASN A 212 14.94 -36.52 -23.83
CA ASN A 212 15.83 -37.68 -23.90
C ASN A 212 15.51 -38.59 -25.09
N THR A 213 14.28 -38.50 -25.60
CA THR A 213 13.82 -39.32 -26.73
C THR A 213 13.69 -38.53 -28.04
N ASN A 214 13.26 -37.27 -27.97
CA ASN A 214 12.97 -36.41 -29.11
C ASN A 214 13.59 -35.02 -28.92
N PRO A 215 14.94 -34.90 -28.88
CA PRO A 215 15.60 -33.61 -28.73
C PRO A 215 15.38 -32.74 -29.98
N LEU A 216 15.03 -31.47 -29.77
CA LEU A 216 14.89 -30.50 -30.86
C LEU A 216 16.25 -30.09 -31.42
N SER A 217 16.23 -29.65 -32.69
CA SER A 217 17.46 -29.52 -33.48
C SER A 217 18.23 -28.21 -33.28
N THR A 218 17.55 -27.11 -32.97
CA THR A 218 18.22 -25.81 -32.75
C THR A 218 18.50 -25.60 -31.28
N GLU A 219 19.58 -24.88 -30.96
CA GLU A 219 19.95 -24.56 -29.58
C GLU A 219 18.83 -23.80 -28.85
N SER A 220 18.22 -22.81 -29.50
CA SER A 220 17.08 -22.08 -28.95
C SER A 220 15.86 -22.96 -28.67
N GLN A 221 15.53 -23.88 -29.58
CA GLN A 221 14.43 -24.83 -29.38
C GLN A 221 14.75 -25.81 -28.25
N LEU A 222 16.00 -26.27 -28.17
CA LEU A 222 16.45 -27.19 -27.14
C LEU A 222 16.42 -26.53 -25.76
N LEU A 223 16.80 -25.24 -25.64
CA LEU A 223 16.70 -24.48 -24.39
C LEU A 223 15.25 -24.36 -23.91
N VAL A 224 14.32 -24.01 -24.81
CA VAL A 224 12.88 -23.95 -24.45
C VAL A 224 12.34 -25.34 -24.11
N GLN A 225 12.75 -26.39 -24.84
CA GLN A 225 12.40 -27.78 -24.52
C GLN A 225 12.94 -28.21 -23.15
N GLN A 226 14.18 -27.84 -22.80
CA GLN A 226 14.78 -28.10 -21.49
C GLN A 226 13.98 -27.44 -20.39
N LEU A 227 13.65 -26.15 -20.55
CA LEU A 227 12.81 -25.41 -19.59
C LEU A 227 11.44 -26.08 -19.43
N VAL A 228 10.73 -26.35 -20.53
CA VAL A 228 9.39 -26.97 -20.46
C VAL A 228 9.43 -28.37 -19.86
N ASN A 229 10.42 -29.20 -20.22
CA ASN A 229 10.59 -30.52 -19.60
C ASN A 229 10.89 -30.42 -18.10
N SER A 230 11.59 -29.37 -17.67
CA SER A 230 11.84 -29.10 -16.24
C SER A 230 10.59 -28.70 -15.46
N LEU A 231 9.57 -28.14 -16.13
CA LEU A 231 8.27 -27.84 -15.53
C LEU A 231 7.39 -29.11 -15.47
N ILE A 232 7.44 -29.94 -16.51
CA ILE A 232 6.59 -31.13 -16.63
C ILE A 232 7.02 -32.23 -15.65
N ALA A 233 8.31 -32.55 -15.57
CA ALA A 233 8.76 -33.73 -14.83
C ALA A 233 8.33 -33.72 -13.34
N PRO A 234 8.48 -32.60 -12.61
CA PRO A 234 8.05 -32.55 -11.21
C PRO A 234 6.52 -32.67 -11.06
N VAL A 235 5.76 -32.10 -11.99
CA VAL A 235 4.28 -32.21 -12.01
C VAL A 235 3.83 -33.65 -12.26
N VAL A 236 4.57 -34.39 -13.09
CA VAL A 236 4.35 -35.83 -13.31
C VAL A 236 4.66 -36.64 -12.05
N ASP A 237 5.74 -36.32 -11.34
CA ASP A 237 6.09 -36.94 -10.06
C ASP A 237 5.02 -36.66 -8.97
N ALA A 238 4.31 -35.54 -9.08
CA ALA A 238 3.15 -35.20 -8.25
C ALA A 238 1.85 -35.94 -8.65
N GLY A 239 1.89 -36.78 -9.69
CA GLY A 239 0.80 -37.70 -10.07
C GLY A 239 -0.08 -37.23 -11.23
N VAL A 240 0.27 -36.14 -11.93
CA VAL A 240 -0.42 -35.72 -13.16
C VAL A 240 0.12 -36.50 -14.34
N SER A 241 -0.75 -37.00 -15.23
CA SER A 241 -0.28 -37.71 -16.43
C SER A 241 0.45 -36.76 -17.37
N ARG A 242 1.61 -37.16 -17.90
CA ARG A 242 2.35 -36.31 -18.86
C ARG A 242 1.48 -35.92 -20.06
N ASP A 243 0.78 -36.90 -20.63
CA ASP A 243 -0.04 -36.74 -21.83
C ASP A 243 -1.31 -35.92 -21.59
N SER A 244 -1.67 -35.64 -20.33
CA SER A 244 -2.80 -34.76 -20.00
C SER A 244 -2.40 -33.31 -19.81
N ILE A 245 -1.10 -32.97 -19.80
CA ILE A 245 -0.63 -31.60 -19.54
C ILE A 245 -0.64 -30.79 -20.84
N SER A 246 -1.63 -29.92 -20.95
CA SER A 246 -1.80 -28.99 -22.07
C SER A 246 -0.93 -27.74 -21.94
N TYR A 247 -0.60 -27.36 -20.70
CA TYR A 247 0.28 -26.21 -20.43
C TYR A 247 0.82 -26.27 -19.01
N ALA A 248 2.05 -25.79 -18.81
CA ALA A 248 2.59 -25.49 -17.51
C ALA A 248 3.46 -24.22 -17.55
N ALA A 249 3.38 -23.42 -16.49
CA ALA A 249 4.19 -22.24 -16.28
C ALA A 249 4.64 -22.15 -14.82
N ALA A 250 5.89 -21.75 -14.61
CA ALA A 250 6.39 -21.35 -13.31
C ALA A 250 6.25 -19.83 -13.15
N PHE A 251 5.90 -19.38 -11.95
CA PHE A 251 5.95 -17.96 -11.60
C PHE A 251 6.35 -17.73 -10.13
N THR A 252 7.13 -16.69 -9.88
CA THR A 252 7.57 -16.31 -8.53
C THR A 252 6.80 -15.09 -8.06
N THR A 253 6.30 -15.11 -6.83
CA THR A 253 5.68 -13.94 -6.21
C THR A 253 6.72 -12.98 -5.63
N GLN A 254 6.40 -11.69 -5.60
CA GLN A 254 7.31 -10.65 -5.07
C GLN A 254 7.74 -10.90 -3.63
N SER A 255 8.89 -10.34 -3.28
CA SER A 255 9.46 -10.44 -1.94
C SER A 255 8.82 -9.55 -0.86
N THR A 256 8.01 -8.58 -1.28
CA THR A 256 7.19 -7.66 -0.45
C THR A 256 7.93 -6.99 0.71
N SER A 257 8.06 -7.65 1.86
CA SER A 257 8.58 -7.10 3.13
C SER A 257 10.10 -7.02 3.26
N ILE A 258 10.87 -7.78 2.46
CA ILE A 258 12.32 -7.96 2.66
C ILE A 258 13.11 -6.63 2.67
N ALA A 259 12.70 -5.65 1.85
CA ALA A 259 13.33 -4.33 1.83
C ALA A 259 13.13 -3.58 3.16
N LEU A 260 11.90 -3.57 3.71
CA LEU A 260 11.60 -2.92 4.98
C LEU A 260 12.26 -3.64 6.16
N ASP A 261 12.32 -4.97 6.14
CA ASP A 261 13.04 -5.76 7.16
C ASP A 261 14.54 -5.44 7.16
N THR A 262 15.12 -5.23 5.96
CA THR A 262 16.52 -4.84 5.82
C THR A 262 16.74 -3.43 6.34
N ILE A 263 15.87 -2.48 5.98
CA ILE A 263 15.91 -1.10 6.48
C ILE A 263 15.85 -1.09 8.02
N LYS A 264 14.93 -1.85 8.63
CA LYS A 264 14.80 -2.00 10.09
C LYS A 264 16.12 -2.44 10.73
N LYS A 265 16.79 -3.45 10.17
CA LYS A 265 18.09 -3.92 10.66
C LYS A 265 19.18 -2.87 10.53
N VAL A 266 19.22 -2.16 9.39
CA VAL A 266 20.20 -1.10 9.15
C VAL A 266 20.00 0.08 10.10
N MET A 267 18.76 0.48 10.39
CA MET A 267 18.44 1.57 11.33
C MET A 267 19.10 1.40 12.71
N VAL A 268 19.26 0.17 13.20
CA VAL A 268 19.87 -0.12 14.52
C VAL A 268 21.30 -0.63 14.45
N SER A 269 21.85 -0.85 13.25
CA SER A 269 23.17 -1.47 13.06
C SER A 269 24.30 -0.74 13.78
N GLU A 270 24.36 0.60 13.67
CA GLU A 270 25.38 1.40 14.33
C GLU A 270 25.23 1.38 15.86
N TYR A 271 23.99 1.50 16.35
CA TYR A 271 23.68 1.35 17.77
C TYR A 271 24.13 -0.03 18.28
N ALA A 272 23.78 -1.10 17.58
CA ALA A 272 24.12 -2.47 17.93
C ALA A 272 25.64 -2.69 17.99
N ALA A 273 26.38 -2.17 17.02
CA ALA A 273 27.84 -2.25 16.98
C ALA A 273 28.48 -1.52 18.17
N ARG A 274 28.05 -0.29 18.46
CA ARG A 274 28.55 0.50 19.60
C ARG A 274 28.19 -0.14 20.94
N ALA A 275 26.95 -0.57 21.11
CA ALA A 275 26.47 -1.22 22.33
C ALA A 275 27.20 -2.56 22.57
N GLY A 276 27.40 -3.36 21.53
CA GLY A 276 28.18 -4.60 21.59
C GLY A 276 29.65 -4.38 21.96
N ALA A 277 30.22 -3.23 21.61
CA ALA A 277 31.56 -2.80 22.02
C ALA A 277 31.62 -2.21 23.44
N GLY A 278 30.48 -2.06 24.13
CA GLY A 278 30.40 -1.45 25.46
C GLY A 278 30.57 0.08 25.45
N ASP A 279 30.31 0.74 24.32
CA ASP A 279 30.38 2.20 24.20
C ASP A 279 29.24 2.87 25.00
N PRO A 280 29.53 3.67 26.04
CA PRO A 280 28.50 4.35 26.83
C PRO A 280 27.71 5.41 26.03
N THR A 281 28.19 5.80 24.84
CA THR A 281 27.53 6.75 23.95
C THR A 281 26.73 6.07 22.84
N ALA A 282 26.57 4.73 22.86
CA ALA A 282 25.83 3.99 21.85
C ALA A 282 24.44 4.56 21.54
N GLY A 283 23.72 5.05 22.56
CA GLY A 283 22.39 5.68 22.39
C GLY A 283 22.38 6.89 21.47
N GLN A 284 23.52 7.57 21.25
CA GLN A 284 23.64 8.70 20.32
C GLN A 284 23.57 8.26 18.84
N ALA A 285 23.67 6.96 18.55
CA ALA A 285 23.50 6.43 17.20
C ALA A 285 22.03 6.25 16.82
N LEU A 286 21.10 6.29 17.79
CA LEU A 286 19.67 6.27 17.50
C LEU A 286 19.23 7.61 16.90
N PRO A 287 18.23 7.63 16.00
CA PRO A 287 17.57 8.89 15.65
C PRO A 287 16.98 9.50 16.93
N ALA A 288 17.09 10.82 17.09
CA ALA A 288 16.63 11.50 18.30
C ALA A 288 15.50 12.46 17.99
N ILE A 289 14.47 12.47 18.83
CA ILE A 289 13.40 13.47 18.79
C ILE A 289 13.82 14.63 19.69
N VAL A 290 14.01 15.82 19.10
CA VAL A 290 14.34 17.03 19.87
C VAL A 290 13.05 17.82 20.07
N ALA A 291 12.48 17.77 21.28
CA ALA A 291 11.23 18.46 21.61
C ALA A 291 11.49 19.89 22.09
N ARG A 292 10.64 20.84 21.66
CA ARG A 292 10.72 22.27 21.94
C ARG A 292 9.34 22.87 22.27
N THR A 293 9.36 23.96 23.04
CA THR A 293 8.16 24.75 23.32
C THR A 293 7.63 25.33 22.00
N PRO A 294 6.32 25.24 21.70
CA PRO A 294 5.77 25.85 20.49
C PRO A 294 5.72 27.38 20.61
N ASP A 295 5.86 28.09 19.50
CA ASP A 295 5.83 29.56 19.47
C ASP A 295 4.43 30.14 19.77
N ALA A 296 3.38 29.37 19.50
CA ALA A 296 1.98 29.72 19.73
C ALA A 296 1.13 28.46 19.93
N ALA A 297 -0.12 28.64 20.38
CA ALA A 297 -1.10 27.56 20.55
C ALA A 297 -0.57 26.38 21.40
N PRO A 298 -0.39 26.57 22.72
CA PRO A 298 0.25 25.60 23.62
C PRO A 298 -0.58 24.34 23.90
N ASN A 299 -1.75 24.19 23.27
CA ASN A 299 -2.63 23.02 23.42
C ASN A 299 -3.39 22.75 22.12
N ALA A 300 -3.98 21.55 22.03
CA ALA A 300 -4.68 21.11 20.83
C ALA A 300 -5.89 21.99 20.47
N MET A 301 -6.61 22.53 21.45
CA MET A 301 -7.78 23.38 21.21
C MET A 301 -7.40 24.65 20.45
N GLU A 302 -6.37 25.34 20.95
CA GLU A 302 -5.86 26.57 20.35
C GLU A 302 -5.18 26.31 19.00
N ALA A 303 -4.51 25.17 18.84
CA ALA A 303 -3.83 24.81 17.59
C ALA A 303 -4.82 24.47 16.46
N LEU A 304 -5.94 23.83 16.79
CA LEU A 304 -7.03 23.58 15.85
C LEU A 304 -7.85 24.83 15.53
N GLY A 305 -7.71 25.91 16.31
CA GLY A 305 -8.45 27.16 16.11
C GLY A 305 -9.98 27.02 16.22
N LEU A 306 -10.46 25.98 16.94
CA LEU A 306 -11.89 25.69 17.05
C LEU A 306 -12.65 26.80 17.77
N VAL A 307 -12.05 27.36 18.83
CA VAL A 307 -12.63 28.47 19.61
C VAL A 307 -12.02 29.79 19.15
N ASN A 308 -12.36 30.20 17.94
CA ASN A 308 -11.99 31.49 17.38
C ASN A 308 -12.99 32.60 17.76
N GLN A 309 -12.70 33.85 17.38
CA GLN A 309 -13.57 34.99 17.66
C GLN A 309 -15.01 34.78 17.18
N GLN A 310 -15.21 34.18 16.01
CA GLN A 310 -16.56 33.93 15.48
C GLN A 310 -17.32 32.92 16.34
N ALA A 311 -16.65 31.86 16.81
CA ALA A 311 -17.24 30.89 17.71
C ALA A 311 -17.63 31.53 19.06
N VAL A 312 -16.76 32.38 19.62
CA VAL A 312 -17.05 33.12 20.86
C VAL A 312 -18.20 34.09 20.68
N ASP A 313 -18.23 34.88 19.60
CA ASP A 313 -19.32 35.83 19.30
C ASP A 313 -20.66 35.08 19.14
N GLY A 314 -20.64 33.94 18.45
CA GLY A 314 -21.79 33.06 18.32
C GLY A 314 -22.29 32.55 19.66
N ALA A 315 -21.39 32.09 20.53
CA ALA A 315 -21.74 31.65 21.88
C ALA A 315 -22.30 32.79 22.73
N VAL A 316 -21.74 34.01 22.62
CA VAL A 316 -22.24 35.20 23.32
C VAL A 316 -23.66 35.54 22.87
N GLU A 317 -23.96 35.55 21.57
CA GLU A 317 -25.33 35.83 21.10
C GLU A 317 -26.31 34.71 21.49
N GLN A 318 -25.88 33.44 21.51
CA GLN A 318 -26.68 32.34 22.08
C GLN A 318 -26.96 32.55 23.57
N GLY A 319 -25.94 32.96 24.34
CA GLY A 319 -26.10 33.29 25.74
C GLY A 319 -27.06 34.46 25.96
N ILE A 320 -26.98 35.51 25.14
CA ILE A 320 -27.92 36.64 25.15
C ILE A 320 -29.36 36.15 24.92
N ALA A 321 -29.56 35.26 23.94
CA ALA A 321 -30.87 34.69 23.65
C ALA A 321 -31.42 33.83 24.81
N ALA A 322 -30.54 33.24 25.61
CA ALA A 322 -30.88 32.44 26.78
C ALA A 322 -31.07 33.26 28.07
N LEU A 323 -30.84 34.58 28.05
CA LEU A 323 -30.95 35.42 29.25
C LEU A 323 -32.40 35.45 29.78
N PRO A 324 -32.59 35.38 31.11
CA PRO A 324 -33.90 35.60 31.71
C PRO A 324 -34.32 37.06 31.52
N PRO A 325 -35.63 37.38 31.45
CA PRO A 325 -36.12 38.74 31.21
C PRO A 325 -35.58 39.80 32.19
N GLN A 326 -35.24 39.40 33.42
CA GLN A 326 -34.69 40.30 34.44
C GLN A 326 -33.24 40.72 34.15
N ALA A 327 -32.52 40.00 33.29
CA ALA A 327 -31.13 40.27 32.89
C ALA A 327 -31.02 41.05 31.56
N GLU A 328 -32.14 41.35 30.88
CA GLU A 328 -32.16 42.14 29.65
C GLU A 328 -31.40 43.48 29.73
N PRO A 329 -31.39 44.22 30.86
CA PRO A 329 -30.59 45.45 30.98
C PRO A 329 -29.07 45.25 30.86
N LEU A 330 -28.57 44.02 30.96
CA LEU A 330 -27.14 43.70 30.83
C LEU A 330 -26.70 43.59 29.36
N ILE A 331 -27.62 43.42 28.41
CA ILE A 331 -27.30 43.19 26.98
C ILE A 331 -26.38 44.27 26.38
N PRO A 332 -26.59 45.58 26.60
CA PRO A 332 -25.67 46.60 26.08
C PRO A 332 -24.26 46.50 26.68
N ALA A 333 -24.14 46.07 27.93
CA ALA A 333 -22.84 45.87 28.57
C ALA A 333 -22.15 44.61 28.02
N ILE A 334 -22.91 43.53 27.81
CA ILE A 334 -22.41 42.29 27.18
C ILE A 334 -21.85 42.59 25.79
N ARG A 335 -22.62 43.26 24.92
CA ARG A 335 -22.19 43.60 23.56
C ARG A 335 -21.01 44.58 23.47
N ALA A 336 -20.73 45.30 24.55
CA ALA A 336 -19.57 46.18 24.65
C ALA A 336 -18.34 45.50 25.29
N THR A 337 -18.48 44.27 25.80
CA THR A 337 -17.42 43.53 26.46
C THR A 337 -16.62 42.73 25.46
N ASP A 338 -15.30 42.75 25.62
CA ASP A 338 -14.38 41.90 24.86
C ASP A 338 -14.27 40.53 25.53
N PHE A 339 -14.80 39.50 24.86
CA PHE A 339 -14.74 38.11 25.31
C PHE A 339 -13.58 37.33 24.70
N SER A 340 -12.62 37.99 24.04
CA SER A 340 -11.49 37.34 23.36
C SER A 340 -10.65 36.43 24.26
N ALA A 341 -10.62 36.67 25.58
CA ALA A 341 -9.98 35.78 26.53
C ALA A 341 -10.52 34.32 26.45
N LEU A 342 -11.80 34.15 26.11
CA LEU A 342 -12.42 32.82 25.97
C LEU A 342 -11.95 32.03 24.74
N GLN A 343 -11.10 32.60 23.87
CA GLN A 343 -10.46 31.88 22.76
C GLN A 343 -9.31 30.97 23.22
N THR A 344 -8.90 31.06 24.49
CA THR A 344 -7.78 30.30 25.05
C THR A 344 -8.25 29.32 26.12
N CYS A 345 -7.55 28.21 26.30
CA CYS A 345 -7.87 27.26 27.36
C CYS A 345 -7.72 27.89 28.75
N ASP A 346 -6.70 28.72 28.95
CA ASP A 346 -6.48 29.45 30.20
C ASP A 346 -7.64 30.42 30.50
N GLY A 347 -8.14 31.12 29.48
CA GLY A 347 -9.27 32.03 29.64
C GLY A 347 -10.58 31.31 29.91
N LEU A 348 -10.83 30.17 29.27
CA LEU A 348 -12.00 29.32 29.53
C LEU A 348 -11.94 28.74 30.95
N LEU A 349 -10.88 28.00 31.29
CA LEU A 349 -10.74 27.35 32.59
C LEU A 349 -10.65 28.38 33.73
N GLY A 350 -9.97 29.50 33.50
CA GLY A 350 -9.90 30.62 34.44
C GLY A 350 -11.24 31.31 34.65
N THR A 351 -12.09 31.38 33.64
CA THR A 351 -13.46 31.90 33.77
C THR A 351 -14.34 30.93 34.53
N ALA A 352 -14.39 29.66 34.11
CA ALA A 352 -15.21 28.63 34.75
C ALA A 352 -14.85 28.40 36.23
N SER A 353 -13.57 28.51 36.60
CA SER A 353 -13.11 28.39 38.00
C SER A 353 -13.35 29.65 38.85
N GLY A 354 -13.78 30.76 38.25
CA GLY A 354 -13.94 32.06 38.90
C GLY A 354 -12.62 32.83 39.11
N GLN A 355 -11.48 32.32 38.65
CA GLN A 355 -10.19 33.02 38.69
C GLN A 355 -10.24 34.36 37.95
N LEU A 356 -11.02 34.43 36.86
CA LEU A 356 -11.21 35.64 36.06
C LEU A 356 -12.43 36.49 36.47
N ALA A 357 -13.05 36.25 37.64
CA ALA A 357 -14.21 37.03 38.07
C ALA A 357 -13.93 38.54 38.19
N GLY A 358 -12.69 38.93 38.52
CA GLY A 358 -12.26 40.33 38.52
C GLY A 358 -12.18 40.97 37.13
N VAL A 359 -11.96 40.17 36.08
CA VAL A 359 -11.96 40.62 34.67
C VAL A 359 -13.39 40.87 34.19
N TRP A 360 -14.32 39.97 34.53
CA TRP A 360 -15.70 40.02 34.07
C TRP A 360 -16.60 40.97 34.87
N GLY A 361 -16.27 41.21 36.14
CA GLY A 361 -17.03 42.11 37.02
C GLY A 361 -18.51 41.70 37.11
N GLN A 362 -19.41 42.61 36.75
CA GLN A 362 -20.87 42.36 36.80
C GLN A 362 -21.36 41.32 35.79
N LEU A 363 -20.53 40.95 34.79
CA LEU A 363 -20.87 39.97 33.76
C LEU A 363 -20.28 38.58 34.05
N ASN A 364 -19.69 38.36 35.23
CA ASN A 364 -19.05 37.10 35.57
C ASN A 364 -19.94 35.88 35.34
N ASP A 365 -21.18 35.89 35.84
CA ASP A 365 -22.06 34.73 35.72
C ASP A 365 -22.43 34.43 34.25
N PHE A 366 -22.51 35.48 33.43
CA PHE A 366 -22.70 35.33 31.99
C PHE A 366 -21.46 34.71 31.34
N ALA A 367 -20.27 35.24 31.63
CA ALA A 367 -19.00 34.74 31.10
C ALA A 367 -18.75 33.27 31.51
N VAL A 368 -19.06 32.90 32.75
CA VAL A 368 -19.02 31.52 33.25
C VAL A 368 -19.94 30.63 32.42
N GLY A 369 -21.18 31.02 32.20
CA GLY A 369 -22.12 30.24 31.38
C GLY A 369 -21.64 30.02 29.94
N ILE A 370 -21.09 31.06 29.30
CA ILE A 370 -20.47 30.93 27.97
C ILE A 370 -19.28 29.96 28.02
N SER A 371 -18.40 30.16 28.99
CA SER A 371 -17.19 29.35 29.16
C SER A 371 -17.50 27.88 29.40
N GLU A 372 -18.46 27.55 30.26
CA GLU A 372 -18.88 26.18 30.54
C GLU A 372 -19.48 25.52 29.30
N GLY A 373 -20.28 26.25 28.51
CA GLY A 373 -20.85 25.76 27.25
C GLY A 373 -19.77 25.43 26.20
N ILE A 374 -18.74 26.27 26.08
CA ILE A 374 -17.60 26.00 25.19
C ILE A 374 -16.79 24.81 25.69
N LEU A 375 -16.51 24.74 27.00
CA LEU A 375 -15.73 23.65 27.60
C LEU A 375 -16.41 22.28 27.45
N GLN A 376 -17.74 22.21 27.35
CA GLN A 376 -18.43 20.94 27.07
C GLN A 376 -18.06 20.35 25.70
N GLN A 377 -17.70 21.19 24.72
CA GLN A 377 -17.40 20.75 23.35
C GLN A 377 -15.89 20.70 23.08
N ALA A 378 -15.16 21.72 23.51
CA ALA A 378 -13.73 21.88 23.21
C ALA A 378 -12.82 21.61 24.42
N GLY A 379 -13.37 21.46 25.62
CA GLY A 379 -12.62 21.26 26.86
C GLY A 379 -11.64 20.08 26.82
N PRO A 380 -12.01 18.89 26.30
CA PRO A 380 -11.06 17.77 26.19
C PRO A 380 -9.76 18.13 25.47
N LEU A 381 -9.81 18.97 24.45
CA LEU A 381 -8.63 19.40 23.69
C LEU A 381 -7.71 20.33 24.50
N CYS A 382 -8.20 20.97 25.56
CA CYS A 382 -7.37 21.72 26.50
C CYS A 382 -6.47 20.80 27.35
N ALA A 383 -6.84 19.53 27.51
CA ALA A 383 -6.04 18.57 28.27
C ALA A 383 -4.79 18.08 27.50
N ALA A 384 -4.74 18.31 26.19
CA ALA A 384 -3.61 17.95 25.34
C ALA A 384 -2.65 19.13 25.19
N SER A 385 -1.62 19.20 26.04
CA SER A 385 -0.56 20.22 25.90
C SER A 385 0.29 19.93 24.67
N ARG A 386 0.47 20.90 23.78
CA ARG A 386 1.15 20.76 22.49
C ARG A 386 2.63 21.12 22.62
N PHE A 387 3.47 20.32 21.97
CA PHE A 387 4.88 20.60 21.75
C PHE A 387 5.24 20.34 20.29
N GLU A 388 6.34 20.95 19.86
CA GLU A 388 6.93 20.72 18.53
C GLU A 388 8.22 19.94 18.71
N GLY A 389 8.62 19.19 17.70
CA GLY A 389 9.92 18.53 17.70
C GLY A 389 10.41 18.25 16.31
N GLU A 390 11.64 17.77 16.22
CA GLU A 390 12.27 17.40 14.95
C GLU A 390 13.00 16.07 15.11
N ILE A 391 13.03 15.28 14.03
CA ILE A 391 13.77 14.02 13.94
C ILE A 391 14.40 13.88 12.56
N SER A 392 15.66 13.43 12.47
CA SER A 392 16.32 13.16 11.19
C SER A 392 16.33 11.67 10.85
N LEU A 393 15.66 11.28 9.77
CA LEU A 393 15.47 9.90 9.35
C LEU A 393 16.06 9.64 7.94
N PRO A 394 16.47 8.40 7.61
CA PRO A 394 16.87 8.03 6.25
C PRO A 394 15.75 8.29 5.24
N TYR A 395 16.08 8.90 4.11
CA TYR A 395 15.15 9.20 3.03
C TYR A 395 15.67 8.61 1.72
N PHE A 396 14.79 7.93 0.98
CA PHE A 396 15.16 7.12 -0.19
C PHE A 396 14.43 7.53 -1.48
N LEU A 397 13.40 8.38 -1.38
CA LEU A 397 12.66 8.89 -2.54
C LEU A 397 13.45 9.97 -3.29
N GLY A 398 13.00 10.31 -4.50
CA GLY A 398 13.54 11.44 -5.24
C GLY A 398 13.43 12.76 -4.47
N VAL A 399 14.45 13.59 -4.58
CA VAL A 399 14.46 14.98 -4.10
C VAL A 399 14.65 15.91 -5.29
N PRO A 400 13.99 17.07 -5.35
CA PRO A 400 14.14 18.00 -6.48
C PRO A 400 15.60 18.38 -6.70
N SER A 401 16.04 18.38 -7.95
CA SER A 401 17.36 18.86 -8.37
C SER A 401 17.24 19.82 -9.55
N ALA A 402 18.35 20.48 -9.90
CA ALA A 402 18.39 21.35 -11.08
C ALA A 402 18.17 20.58 -12.39
N GLU A 403 18.57 19.31 -12.42
CA GLU A 403 18.41 18.41 -13.56
C GLU A 403 17.02 17.78 -13.62
N ASN A 404 16.38 17.58 -12.46
CA ASN A 404 15.05 16.99 -12.35
C ASN A 404 14.29 17.54 -11.13
N SER A 405 13.55 18.63 -11.31
CA SER A 405 12.72 19.21 -10.24
C SER A 405 11.55 18.29 -9.85
N LEU A 406 11.10 17.43 -10.76
CA LEU A 406 10.00 16.49 -10.56
C LEU A 406 10.47 15.11 -10.05
N ALA A 407 11.72 14.99 -9.60
CA ALA A 407 12.25 13.75 -9.03
C ALA A 407 11.33 13.09 -7.97
N PRO A 408 10.64 13.84 -7.08
CA PRO A 408 9.73 13.22 -6.10
C PRO A 408 8.56 12.46 -6.70
N VAL A 409 8.18 12.75 -7.95
CA VAL A 409 7.03 12.13 -8.63
C VAL A 409 7.42 11.33 -9.88
N ASN A 410 8.68 11.30 -10.30
CA ASN A 410 9.12 10.55 -11.49
C ASN A 410 10.38 9.68 -11.27
N THR A 411 10.88 9.60 -10.04
CA THR A 411 11.94 8.66 -9.65
C THR A 411 11.50 7.80 -8.47
N PHE A 412 12.15 6.66 -8.32
CA PHE A 412 11.81 5.65 -7.32
C PHE A 412 13.08 5.07 -6.71
N TRP A 413 12.94 4.22 -5.70
CA TRP A 413 14.09 3.67 -4.97
C TRP A 413 15.00 2.87 -5.89
N GLN A 414 16.29 3.20 -5.85
CA GLN A 414 17.36 2.39 -6.41
C GLN A 414 18.17 1.77 -5.27
N ALA A 415 18.64 0.54 -5.46
CA ALA A 415 19.43 -0.18 -4.48
C ALA A 415 20.86 0.38 -4.34
N ALA A 416 21.37 0.40 -3.11
CA ALA A 416 22.67 0.96 -2.80
C ALA A 416 23.86 0.05 -3.20
N CYS A 417 23.62 -1.25 -3.30
CA CYS A 417 24.62 -2.30 -3.55
C CYS A 417 24.44 -2.92 -4.94
N ASP A 418 25.40 -3.71 -5.42
CA ASP A 418 25.16 -4.61 -6.56
C ASP A 418 24.34 -5.81 -6.08
N SER A 419 23.39 -6.26 -6.91
CA SER A 419 22.60 -7.46 -6.63
C SER A 419 23.48 -8.69 -6.36
N GLY A 420 23.13 -9.46 -5.33
CA GLY A 420 23.81 -10.72 -5.04
C GLY A 420 23.80 -11.70 -6.22
N VAL A 421 22.78 -11.62 -7.07
CA VAL A 421 22.68 -12.41 -8.31
C VAL A 421 23.77 -11.98 -9.31
N VAL A 422 23.89 -10.67 -9.55
CA VAL A 422 24.90 -10.10 -10.46
C VAL A 422 26.31 -10.40 -9.93
N LEU A 423 26.54 -10.28 -8.62
CA LEU A 423 27.82 -10.60 -7.99
C LEU A 423 28.21 -12.08 -8.16
N ASN A 424 27.26 -13.00 -8.03
CA ASN A 424 27.50 -14.43 -8.20
C ASN A 424 27.74 -14.84 -9.65
N GLN A 425 27.20 -14.08 -10.62
CA GLN A 425 27.37 -14.35 -12.04
C GLN A 425 28.61 -13.68 -12.66
N ALA A 426 29.15 -12.65 -12.00
CA ALA A 426 30.36 -11.98 -12.45
C ALA A 426 31.55 -12.94 -12.49
N SER A 427 32.30 -12.94 -13.61
CA SER A 427 33.48 -13.79 -13.75
C SER A 427 34.61 -13.35 -12.82
N ASP A 428 35.51 -14.29 -12.47
CA ASP A 428 36.72 -13.99 -11.69
C ASP A 428 37.54 -12.84 -12.29
N GLU A 429 37.56 -12.71 -13.62
CA GLU A 429 38.26 -11.63 -14.33
C GLU A 429 37.58 -10.27 -14.11
N VAL A 430 36.25 -10.22 -14.21
CA VAL A 430 35.47 -9.00 -13.95
C VAL A 430 35.67 -8.55 -12.51
N LEU A 431 35.53 -9.48 -11.55
CA LEU A 431 35.71 -9.21 -10.12
C LEU A 431 37.14 -8.76 -9.80
N ALA A 432 38.17 -9.34 -10.43
CA ALA A 432 39.56 -8.93 -10.24
C ALA A 432 39.86 -7.52 -10.78
N SER A 433 39.10 -7.07 -11.80
CA SER A 433 39.24 -5.72 -12.39
C SER A 433 38.39 -4.66 -11.67
N ALA A 434 37.46 -5.07 -10.83
CA ALA A 434 36.52 -4.19 -10.17
C ALA A 434 37.18 -3.37 -9.04
N THR A 435 36.66 -2.17 -8.82
CA THR A 435 37.08 -1.25 -7.76
C THR A 435 35.91 -0.93 -6.84
N PRO A 436 36.13 -0.68 -5.54
CA PRO A 436 35.07 -0.29 -4.63
C PRO A 436 34.39 1.02 -5.02
N GLY A 437 33.06 1.03 -5.05
CA GLY A 437 32.21 2.21 -5.15
C GLY A 437 31.97 2.88 -3.80
N PRO A 438 31.20 4.00 -3.77
CA PRO A 438 30.97 4.80 -2.56
C PRO A 438 30.32 4.03 -1.41
N ASN A 439 29.49 3.03 -1.69
CA ASN A 439 28.73 2.31 -0.66
C ASN A 439 29.40 1.00 -0.21
N ASN A 440 30.59 0.69 -0.73
CA ASN A 440 31.13 -0.67 -0.64
C ASN A 440 31.32 -1.14 0.81
N GLU A 441 31.74 -0.25 1.72
CA GLU A 441 31.89 -0.59 3.13
C GLU A 441 30.56 -1.01 3.78
N MET A 442 29.49 -0.25 3.53
CA MET A 442 28.14 -0.58 4.01
C MET A 442 27.62 -1.86 3.34
N CYS A 443 27.79 -2.00 2.03
CA CYS A 443 27.34 -3.18 1.30
C CYS A 443 28.02 -4.47 1.79
N GLN A 444 29.30 -4.42 2.14
CA GLN A 444 30.01 -5.56 2.73
C GLN A 444 29.42 -6.00 4.08
N GLN A 445 28.89 -5.06 4.88
CA GLN A 445 28.20 -5.39 6.14
C GLN A 445 26.86 -6.10 5.89
N LEU A 446 26.25 -5.89 4.72
CA LEU A 446 25.04 -6.58 4.27
C LEU A 446 25.33 -7.90 3.54
N GLY A 447 26.59 -8.31 3.41
CA GLY A 447 26.99 -9.49 2.64
C GLY A 447 26.94 -9.28 1.11
N LEU A 448 26.88 -8.03 0.66
CA LEU A 448 26.91 -7.62 -0.74
C LEU A 448 28.21 -6.84 -1.03
N ALA A 449 28.27 -6.20 -2.19
CA ALA A 449 29.36 -5.29 -2.55
C ALA A 449 28.81 -4.10 -3.34
N ASP A 450 29.61 -3.03 -3.43
CA ASP A 450 29.39 -1.94 -4.36
C ASP A 450 30.65 -1.83 -5.22
N LEU A 451 30.60 -2.37 -6.44
CA LEU A 451 31.73 -2.55 -7.33
C LEU A 451 31.58 -1.72 -8.59
N ARG A 452 32.71 -1.25 -9.11
CA ARG A 452 32.82 -0.46 -10.33
C ARG A 452 33.84 -1.08 -11.28
N VAL A 453 33.45 -1.28 -12.54
CA VAL A 453 34.35 -1.71 -13.61
C VAL A 453 34.54 -0.53 -14.55
N ASN A 454 35.76 -0.04 -14.68
CA ASN A 454 36.07 1.19 -15.44
C ASN A 454 35.27 2.44 -14.99
N GLY A 455 34.84 2.48 -13.73
CA GLY A 455 34.03 3.56 -13.18
C GLY A 455 32.51 3.34 -13.30
N GLU A 456 32.06 2.35 -14.06
CA GLU A 456 30.64 2.03 -14.23
C GLU A 456 30.17 1.00 -13.20
N LYS A 457 28.88 1.05 -12.83
CA LYS A 457 28.26 0.08 -11.91
C LYS A 457 28.29 -1.32 -12.53
N LEU A 458 28.58 -2.34 -11.71
CA LEU A 458 28.50 -3.73 -12.13
C LEU A 458 27.04 -4.15 -12.35
N ASP A 459 26.15 -3.76 -11.43
CA ASP A 459 24.70 -3.79 -11.59
C ASP A 459 24.23 -2.37 -12.00
N PRO A 460 23.95 -2.12 -13.29
CA PRO A 460 23.51 -0.81 -13.77
C PRO A 460 22.06 -0.48 -13.38
N ALA A 461 21.19 -1.48 -13.24
CA ALA A 461 19.77 -1.31 -12.98
C ALA A 461 19.50 -0.92 -11.52
N ARG A 462 20.20 -1.54 -10.57
CA ARG A 462 20.04 -1.29 -9.12
C ARG A 462 18.58 -1.40 -8.68
N ASN A 463 17.88 -2.44 -9.13
CA ASN A 463 16.53 -2.72 -8.68
C ASN A 463 16.52 -3.15 -7.20
N VAL A 464 15.55 -2.66 -6.42
CA VAL A 464 15.37 -3.08 -5.03
C VAL A 464 14.59 -4.39 -4.99
N THR A 465 15.29 -5.48 -4.68
CA THR A 465 14.76 -6.86 -4.71
C THR A 465 15.18 -7.63 -3.46
N ARG A 466 14.72 -8.87 -3.30
CA ARG A 466 15.24 -9.78 -2.25
C ARG A 466 16.76 -10.02 -2.32
N PHE A 467 17.37 -9.80 -3.48
CA PHE A 467 18.81 -9.99 -3.70
C PHE A 467 19.60 -8.69 -3.59
N ASN A 468 18.91 -7.55 -3.52
CA ASN A 468 19.48 -6.23 -3.35
C ASN A 468 18.52 -5.33 -2.53
N PRO A 469 18.29 -5.65 -1.25
CA PRO A 469 17.11 -5.16 -0.55
C PRO A 469 17.26 -3.77 0.07
N TYR A 470 18.48 -3.22 0.13
CA TYR A 470 18.72 -1.94 0.78
C TYR A 470 18.71 -0.78 -0.23
N PRO A 471 17.74 0.14 -0.16
CA PRO A 471 17.70 1.31 -1.04
C PRO A 471 18.80 2.32 -0.72
N GLN A 472 19.23 3.07 -1.73
CA GLN A 472 20.18 4.17 -1.65
C GLN A 472 19.56 5.36 -0.92
N PRO A 473 20.13 5.81 0.21
CA PRO A 473 19.72 7.08 0.82
C PRO A 473 19.98 8.25 -0.13
N THR A 474 18.96 9.09 -0.34
CA THR A 474 18.95 10.25 -1.26
C THR A 474 18.71 11.59 -0.55
N GLY A 475 18.28 11.58 0.71
CA GLY A 475 17.96 12.79 1.47
C GLY A 475 19.09 13.83 1.49
N GLY A 476 18.73 15.11 1.45
CA GLY A 476 19.69 16.23 1.35
C GLY A 476 20.68 16.33 2.52
N ASN A 477 20.36 15.76 3.68
CA ASN A 477 21.20 15.76 4.88
C ASN A 477 22.03 14.47 4.97
N MET A 478 22.92 14.25 4.01
CA MET A 478 23.76 13.03 3.92
C MET A 478 22.93 11.74 3.87
N GLY A 479 21.89 11.72 3.04
CA GLY A 479 20.95 10.59 2.92
C GLY A 479 19.77 10.63 3.88
N LYS A 480 19.67 11.68 4.72
CA LYS A 480 18.55 11.87 5.65
C LYS A 480 17.67 13.07 5.27
N GLU A 481 16.44 13.05 5.77
CA GLU A 481 15.50 14.17 5.80
C GLU A 481 15.19 14.51 7.27
N THR A 482 15.04 15.79 7.60
CA THR A 482 14.58 16.23 8.92
C THR A 482 13.08 16.45 8.87
N LEU A 483 12.36 15.80 9.77
CA LEU A 483 10.90 15.77 9.82
C LEU A 483 10.41 16.52 11.06
N ASP A 484 9.35 17.29 10.88
CA ASP A 484 8.62 17.91 11.98
C ASP A 484 7.78 16.85 12.71
N VAL A 485 7.93 16.82 14.03
CA VAL A 485 7.19 15.95 14.94
C VAL A 485 6.21 16.78 15.74
N GLN A 486 4.92 16.50 15.58
CA GLN A 486 3.89 17.01 16.48
C GLN A 486 3.84 16.14 17.74
N ILE A 487 3.86 16.77 18.92
CA ILE A 487 3.79 16.07 20.20
C ILE A 487 2.61 16.62 21.02
N THR A 488 1.83 15.74 21.65
CA THR A 488 0.93 16.16 22.73
C THR A 488 1.18 15.36 24.01
N VAL A 489 1.10 16.04 25.15
CA VAL A 489 1.30 15.45 26.48
C VAL A 489 0.06 15.72 27.36
N PRO A 490 -0.43 14.72 28.11
CA PRO A 490 -1.56 14.91 29.01
C PRO A 490 -1.28 15.94 30.11
N ASN A 491 -2.19 16.90 30.27
CA ASN A 491 -2.16 17.88 31.34
C ASN A 491 -3.05 17.43 32.50
N ALA A 492 -2.45 16.90 33.56
CA ALA A 492 -3.18 16.36 34.71
C ALA A 492 -4.01 17.40 35.48
N MET A 493 -3.56 18.66 35.52
CA MET A 493 -4.31 19.75 36.16
C MET A 493 -5.58 20.09 35.38
N VAL A 494 -5.45 20.26 34.06
CA VAL A 494 -6.60 20.53 33.19
C VAL A 494 -7.56 19.35 33.18
N SER A 495 -7.04 18.12 33.05
CA SER A 495 -7.88 16.90 33.07
C SER A 495 -8.67 16.77 34.37
N SER A 496 -8.04 17.08 35.52
CA SER A 496 -8.72 17.11 36.82
C SER A 496 -9.79 18.19 36.90
N ALA A 497 -9.53 19.39 36.34
CA ALA A 497 -10.50 20.47 36.28
C ALA A 497 -11.71 20.13 35.41
N LEU A 498 -11.52 19.28 34.40
CA LEU A 498 -12.57 18.75 33.52
C LEU A 498 -13.28 17.51 34.10
N GLY A 499 -12.86 17.01 35.27
CA GLY A 499 -13.48 15.85 35.93
C GLY A 499 -12.90 14.49 35.58
N PHE A 500 -11.75 14.45 34.89
CA PHE A 500 -11.04 13.24 34.49
C PHE A 500 -9.64 13.22 35.15
N PRO A 501 -9.53 12.90 36.45
CA PRO A 501 -8.24 12.90 37.12
C PRO A 501 -7.33 11.81 36.53
N ILE A 502 -6.13 12.21 36.14
CA ILE A 502 -5.06 11.35 35.63
C ILE A 502 -3.78 11.59 36.44
N GLU A 503 -2.91 10.58 36.49
CA GLU A 503 -1.59 10.68 37.13
C GLU A 503 -0.53 10.15 36.16
N LYS A 504 0.59 10.87 36.03
CA LYS A 504 1.71 10.42 35.20
C LYS A 504 2.33 9.17 35.83
N PRO A 505 2.43 8.04 35.09
CA PRO A 505 3.13 6.85 35.58
C PRO A 505 4.62 7.12 35.83
N GLU A 506 5.25 6.32 36.71
CA GLU A 506 6.68 6.47 37.04
C GLU A 506 7.59 6.31 35.82
N ALA A 507 7.22 5.44 34.88
CA ALA A 507 7.95 5.19 33.65
C ALA A 507 7.67 6.21 32.52
N GLY A 508 6.86 7.24 32.78
CA GLY A 508 6.40 8.20 31.77
C GLY A 508 4.98 7.91 31.25
N TRP A 509 4.50 8.74 30.33
CA TRP A 509 3.18 8.58 29.72
C TRP A 509 3.19 7.46 28.65
N PRO A 510 2.18 6.57 28.59
CA PRO A 510 1.91 5.80 27.38
C PRO A 510 1.87 6.73 26.17
N VAL A 511 2.37 6.26 25.02
CA VAL A 511 2.42 7.08 23.81
C VAL A 511 1.76 6.38 22.63
N VAL A 512 1.00 7.14 21.86
CA VAL A 512 0.40 6.70 20.59
C VAL A 512 1.05 7.46 19.45
N ILE A 513 1.54 6.71 18.47
CA ILE A 513 1.95 7.29 17.19
C ILE A 513 0.69 7.42 16.32
N LEU A 514 0.39 8.65 15.92
CA LEU A 514 -0.76 9.00 15.09
C LEU A 514 -0.34 9.18 13.62
N SER A 515 -1.15 8.67 12.70
CA SER A 515 -0.90 8.73 11.25
C SER A 515 -2.15 9.14 10.47
N HIS A 516 -2.01 10.13 9.60
CA HIS A 516 -3.10 10.80 8.91
C HIS A 516 -3.44 10.17 7.54
N GLY A 517 -4.59 10.55 6.95
CA GLY A 517 -5.01 10.10 5.61
C GLY A 517 -4.36 10.88 4.46
N ILE A 518 -4.57 10.42 3.22
CA ILE A 518 -3.85 10.91 2.01
C ILE A 518 -4.10 12.38 1.62
N THR A 519 -5.23 12.97 2.00
CA THR A 519 -5.52 14.40 1.73
C THR A 519 -5.43 15.25 3.01
N SER A 520 -4.79 14.70 4.03
CA SER A 520 -4.70 15.27 5.38
C SER A 520 -3.25 15.52 5.77
N ARG A 521 -3.01 15.93 7.01
CA ARG A 521 -1.69 16.23 7.60
C ARG A 521 -1.67 15.89 9.09
N LYS A 522 -0.48 15.85 9.70
CA LYS A 522 -0.30 15.52 11.12
C LYS A 522 -1.09 16.43 12.07
N GLU A 523 -1.30 17.70 11.73
CA GLU A 523 -2.07 18.64 12.55
C GLU A 523 -3.55 18.26 12.67
N ASP A 524 -4.12 17.60 11.66
CA ASP A 524 -5.53 17.19 11.70
C ASP A 524 -5.75 16.07 12.75
N MET A 525 -4.70 15.32 13.08
CA MET A 525 -4.72 14.32 14.16
C MET A 525 -4.87 14.94 15.55
N LEU A 526 -4.70 16.26 15.72
CA LEU A 526 -4.98 16.92 17.00
C LEU A 526 -6.42 16.70 17.47
N ALA A 527 -7.36 16.46 16.56
CA ALA A 527 -8.78 16.26 16.85
C ALA A 527 -9.06 15.10 17.83
N ILE A 528 -8.22 14.06 17.86
CA ILE A 528 -8.38 12.91 18.78
C ILE A 528 -7.53 13.04 20.06
N THR A 529 -6.54 13.94 20.07
CA THR A 529 -5.56 14.03 21.18
C THR A 529 -6.17 14.43 22.52
N GLY A 530 -7.30 15.14 22.51
CA GLY A 530 -8.03 15.51 23.72
C GLY A 530 -8.53 14.28 24.49
N THR A 531 -9.24 13.38 23.80
CA THR A 531 -9.77 12.15 24.40
C THR A 531 -8.64 11.21 24.86
N LEU A 532 -7.56 11.11 24.08
CA LEU A 532 -6.35 10.37 24.49
C LEU A 532 -5.69 10.98 25.74
N SER A 533 -5.59 12.31 25.80
CA SER A 533 -5.01 13.01 26.95
C SER A 533 -5.84 12.84 28.21
N LEU A 534 -7.18 12.88 28.12
CA LEU A 534 -8.07 12.56 29.24
C LEU A 534 -7.94 11.11 29.73
N ALA A 535 -7.45 10.20 28.88
CA ALA A 535 -7.09 8.83 29.25
C ALA A 535 -5.63 8.69 29.74
N GLY A 536 -4.88 9.80 29.84
CA GLY A 536 -3.48 9.79 30.29
C GLY A 536 -2.52 9.25 29.23
N ILE A 537 -2.77 9.53 27.96
CA ILE A 537 -1.98 9.02 26.83
C ILE A 537 -1.41 10.20 26.05
N ALA A 538 -0.09 10.22 25.87
CA ALA A 538 0.61 11.16 25.02
C ALA A 538 0.55 10.75 23.54
N THR A 539 0.80 11.69 22.63
CA THR A 539 0.77 11.39 21.19
C THR A 539 1.98 11.97 20.47
N VAL A 540 2.41 11.30 19.40
CA VAL A 540 3.37 11.84 18.43
C VAL A 540 2.84 11.63 17.01
N ALA A 541 3.12 12.57 16.09
CA ALA A 541 2.71 12.46 14.69
C ALA A 541 3.74 13.12 13.75
N ILE A 542 3.86 12.58 12.54
CA ILE A 542 4.65 13.13 11.43
C ILE A 542 3.82 13.10 10.15
N ASP A 543 4.20 13.89 9.15
CA ASP A 543 3.58 13.85 7.84
C ASP A 543 4.12 12.69 6.99
N HIS A 544 3.27 12.11 6.14
CA HIS A 544 3.70 11.26 5.04
C HIS A 544 4.57 12.04 4.03
N PRO A 545 5.43 11.38 3.22
CA PRO A 545 6.12 12.05 2.11
C PRO A 545 5.12 12.82 1.24
N LEU A 546 5.48 14.03 0.79
CA LEU A 546 4.62 14.89 -0.03
C LEU A 546 3.35 15.39 0.66
N HIS A 547 3.20 15.29 1.98
CA HIS A 547 2.03 15.80 2.71
C HIS A 547 2.42 16.89 3.69
N GLY A 548 1.46 17.76 4.02
CA GLY A 548 1.62 18.77 5.07
C GLY A 548 2.91 19.56 4.87
N SER A 549 3.80 19.49 5.85
CA SER A 549 5.11 20.16 5.86
C SER A 549 6.19 19.54 4.96
N ARG A 550 5.90 18.40 4.31
CA ARG A 550 6.83 17.63 3.46
C ARG A 550 6.55 17.80 1.96
N GLY A 551 5.86 18.87 1.57
CA GLY A 551 5.72 19.27 0.17
C GLY A 551 6.95 20.00 -0.36
N TYR A 552 6.93 20.27 -1.67
CA TYR A 552 7.99 21.02 -2.34
C TYR A 552 7.45 22.23 -3.08
N ASP A 553 7.93 23.42 -2.70
CA ASP A 553 7.84 24.67 -3.43
C ASP A 553 9.00 24.73 -4.45
N LEU A 554 8.70 24.50 -5.73
CA LEU A 554 9.70 24.39 -6.79
C LEU A 554 10.05 25.76 -7.40
N ASP A 555 9.18 26.75 -7.30
CA ASP A 555 9.38 28.09 -7.88
C ASP A 555 9.73 29.20 -6.86
N GLY A 556 9.61 28.88 -5.57
CA GLY A 556 9.97 29.74 -4.45
C GLY A 556 8.92 30.80 -4.11
N ASP A 557 7.66 30.60 -4.49
CA ASP A 557 6.57 31.56 -4.23
C ASP A 557 5.97 31.45 -2.81
N GLY A 558 6.35 30.42 -2.05
CA GLY A 558 5.85 30.13 -0.71
C GLY A 558 4.66 29.16 -0.68
N THR A 559 4.30 28.57 -1.82
CA THR A 559 3.25 27.56 -1.98
C THR A 559 3.88 26.30 -2.56
N ASP A 560 3.46 25.13 -2.07
CA ASP A 560 3.97 23.88 -2.64
C ASP A 560 3.37 23.63 -4.03
N ASP A 561 4.23 23.22 -4.98
CA ASP A 561 3.82 22.66 -6.27
C ASP A 561 3.53 21.16 -6.14
N LEU A 562 4.32 20.46 -5.32
CA LEU A 562 4.19 19.02 -5.08
C LEU A 562 3.74 18.77 -3.65
N ASN A 563 2.43 18.60 -3.46
CA ASN A 563 1.84 18.23 -2.17
C ASN A 563 0.52 17.47 -2.35
N ALA A 564 0.29 16.42 -1.55
CA ALA A 564 -0.90 15.57 -1.56
C ALA A 564 -2.03 16.08 -0.65
N THR A 565 -1.68 16.90 0.35
CA THR A 565 -2.64 17.59 1.22
C THR A 565 -3.23 18.82 0.54
N PHE A 566 -2.39 19.66 -0.08
CA PHE A 566 -2.81 21.00 -0.53
C PHE A 566 -2.98 21.14 -2.05
N VAL A 567 -2.38 20.25 -2.85
CA VAL A 567 -2.41 20.36 -4.32
C VAL A 567 -3.22 19.23 -4.95
N SER A 568 -2.74 17.99 -4.85
CA SER A 568 -3.45 16.82 -5.40
C SER A 568 -2.96 15.52 -4.76
N ALA A 569 -3.90 14.68 -4.33
CA ALA A 569 -3.61 13.34 -3.81
C ALA A 569 -2.82 12.48 -4.81
N THR A 570 -2.89 12.81 -6.11
CA THR A 570 -2.18 12.10 -7.17
C THR A 570 -0.66 12.22 -7.06
N HIS A 571 -0.11 13.23 -6.38
CA HIS A 571 1.32 13.33 -6.13
C HIS A 571 1.85 12.16 -5.28
N TYR A 572 1.06 11.70 -4.31
CA TYR A 572 1.41 10.53 -3.51
C TYR A 572 0.96 9.22 -4.16
N MET A 573 -0.28 9.15 -4.69
CA MET A 573 -0.77 7.94 -5.37
C MET A 573 0.03 7.59 -6.63
N ASN A 574 0.55 8.62 -7.29
CA ASN A 574 1.48 8.59 -8.41
C ASN A 574 1.20 7.52 -9.48
N LEU A 575 0.00 7.56 -10.05
CA LEU A 575 -0.42 6.59 -11.07
C LEU A 575 0.34 6.72 -12.39
N GLY A 576 1.02 7.85 -12.61
CA GLY A 576 1.93 8.07 -13.74
C GLY A 576 3.33 7.46 -13.54
N ASN A 577 3.66 6.97 -12.33
CA ASN A 577 4.88 6.22 -12.05
C ASN A 577 4.63 5.23 -10.90
N LEU A 578 4.13 4.04 -11.25
CA LEU A 578 3.76 3.01 -10.26
C LEU A 578 4.90 2.61 -9.30
N PRO A 579 6.19 2.53 -9.74
CA PRO A 579 7.30 2.30 -8.83
C PRO A 579 7.45 3.40 -7.78
N THR A 580 7.25 4.68 -8.13
CA THR A 580 7.24 5.78 -7.15
C THR A 580 6.05 5.66 -6.20
N ALA A 581 4.86 5.30 -6.69
CA ALA A 581 3.68 5.06 -5.86
C ALA A 581 3.91 3.97 -4.79
N ARG A 582 4.52 2.85 -5.19
CA ARG A 582 4.96 1.79 -4.27
C ARG A 582 5.93 2.34 -3.23
N ASP A 583 6.85 3.19 -3.64
CA ASP A 583 7.95 3.66 -2.79
C ASP A 583 7.52 4.76 -1.82
N ASN A 584 6.49 5.52 -2.15
CA ASN A 584 5.81 6.43 -1.24
C ASN A 584 5.24 5.67 -0.03
N LEU A 585 4.60 4.50 -0.27
CA LEU A 585 4.12 3.62 0.81
C LEU A 585 5.28 3.05 1.64
N ARG A 586 6.34 2.55 0.99
CA ARG A 586 7.50 1.98 1.70
C ARG A 586 8.28 3.04 2.49
N GLN A 587 8.44 4.25 1.98
CA GLN A 587 9.05 5.37 2.70
C GLN A 587 8.23 5.75 3.92
N SER A 588 6.90 5.82 3.80
CA SER A 588 6.02 6.07 4.95
C SER A 588 6.24 5.05 6.06
N VAL A 589 6.28 3.75 5.74
CA VAL A 589 6.55 2.70 6.74
C VAL A 589 7.95 2.87 7.36
N SER A 590 8.97 3.17 6.55
CA SER A 590 10.33 3.47 7.03
C SER A 590 10.36 4.66 8.01
N ASP A 591 9.67 5.76 7.67
CA ASP A 591 9.64 6.96 8.50
C ASP A 591 8.96 6.69 9.85
N PHE A 592 7.84 5.98 9.85
CA PHE A 592 7.14 5.62 11.09
C PHE A 592 7.91 4.58 11.93
N MET A 593 8.67 3.66 11.32
CA MET A 593 9.63 2.81 12.05
C MET A 593 10.77 3.65 12.68
N GLY A 594 11.28 4.63 11.94
CA GLY A 594 12.30 5.55 12.43
C GLY A 594 11.80 6.44 13.57
N LEU A 595 10.56 6.94 13.48
CA LEU A 595 9.88 7.65 14.57
C LEU A 595 9.73 6.76 15.80
N ARG A 596 9.27 5.52 15.62
CA ARG A 596 9.15 4.54 16.71
C ARG A 596 10.50 4.27 17.38
N LEU A 597 11.56 4.12 16.59
CA LEU A 597 12.92 3.95 17.11
C LEU A 597 13.37 5.20 17.86
N GLY A 598 13.08 6.39 17.33
CA GLY A 598 13.49 7.67 17.89
C GLY A 598 12.83 8.04 19.21
N LEU A 599 11.68 7.43 19.53
CA LEU A 599 11.08 7.53 20.88
C LEU A 599 12.03 7.02 21.98
N ASN A 600 12.97 6.11 21.66
CA ASN A 600 13.99 5.65 22.61
C ASN A 600 15.08 6.71 22.89
N ALA A 601 15.06 7.84 22.19
CA ALA A 601 16.05 8.92 22.30
C ALA A 601 15.38 10.30 22.20
N VAL A 602 14.55 10.63 23.20
CA VAL A 602 13.93 11.97 23.31
C VAL A 602 14.84 12.94 24.05
N VAL A 603 15.05 14.12 23.47
CA VAL A 603 15.75 15.25 24.07
C VAL A 603 14.73 16.36 24.32
N ASP A 604 14.28 16.50 25.56
CA ASP A 604 13.34 17.55 25.95
C ASP A 604 14.08 18.87 26.21
N THR A 605 13.88 19.84 25.31
CA THR A 605 14.40 21.22 25.45
C THR A 605 13.30 22.22 25.80
N THR A 606 12.08 21.73 26.10
CA THR A 606 10.94 22.57 26.50
C THR A 606 11.19 23.22 27.86
N ASP A 607 10.58 24.39 28.08
CA ASP A 607 10.67 25.08 29.38
C ASP A 607 10.07 24.26 30.52
N SER A 608 9.05 23.44 30.20
CA SER A 608 8.30 22.63 31.15
C SER A 608 8.97 21.30 31.51
N GLN A 609 9.87 20.79 30.66
CA GLN A 609 10.44 19.45 30.76
C GLN A 609 9.35 18.35 30.91
N ALA A 610 8.24 18.52 30.19
CA ALA A 610 7.03 17.70 30.33
C ALA A 610 7.00 16.48 29.40
N VAL A 611 7.88 16.41 28.40
CA VAL A 611 7.90 15.33 27.40
C VAL A 611 8.64 14.13 27.98
N ASP A 612 7.86 13.21 28.54
CA ASP A 612 8.36 11.99 29.19
C ASP A 612 7.46 10.80 28.83
N PHE A 613 8.00 9.86 28.06
CA PHE A 613 7.25 8.76 27.45
C PHE A 613 7.69 7.40 28.00
N ASP A 614 6.72 6.51 28.16
CA ASP A 614 6.93 5.12 28.54
C ASP A 614 7.14 4.24 27.30
N MET A 615 8.40 3.89 27.05
CA MET A 615 8.80 3.07 25.88
C MET A 615 8.32 1.62 25.93
N SER A 616 7.80 1.17 27.07
CA SER A 616 7.16 -0.16 27.16
C SER A 616 5.70 -0.14 26.70
N ARG A 617 5.11 1.05 26.53
CA ARG A 617 3.71 1.25 26.14
C ARG A 617 3.59 2.22 24.96
N VAL A 618 4.05 1.75 23.81
CA VAL A 618 3.92 2.45 22.52
C VAL A 618 2.86 1.76 21.68
N SER A 619 1.81 2.50 21.32
CA SER A 619 0.73 2.03 20.45
C SER A 619 0.69 2.85 19.16
N VAL A 620 -0.11 2.41 18.18
CA VAL A 620 -0.34 3.18 16.96
C VAL A 620 -1.82 3.39 16.70
N MET A 621 -2.16 4.54 16.11
CA MET A 621 -3.49 4.78 15.55
C MET A 621 -3.35 5.50 14.21
N GLY A 622 -4.14 5.07 13.23
CA GLY A 622 -4.16 5.72 11.94
C GLY A 622 -5.54 5.74 11.32
N VAL A 623 -5.72 6.65 10.36
CA VAL A 623 -6.95 6.82 9.58
C VAL A 623 -6.62 6.66 8.11
N SER A 624 -7.40 5.86 7.37
CA SER A 624 -7.24 5.71 5.91
C SER A 624 -5.82 5.22 5.53
N LEU A 625 -5.11 5.95 4.66
CA LEU A 625 -3.69 5.74 4.35
C LEU A 625 -2.82 5.60 5.62
N GLY A 626 -3.12 6.37 6.66
CA GLY A 626 -2.41 6.29 7.92
C GLY A 626 -2.67 4.96 8.64
N ALA A 627 -3.91 4.46 8.62
CA ALA A 627 -4.28 3.15 9.15
C ALA A 627 -3.56 2.01 8.40
N MET A 628 -3.54 2.09 7.07
CA MET A 628 -2.79 1.15 6.21
C MET A 628 -1.30 1.15 6.57
N THR A 629 -0.72 2.34 6.74
CA THR A 629 0.70 2.51 7.04
C THR A 629 1.04 1.98 8.43
N VAL A 630 0.32 2.37 9.48
CA VAL A 630 0.65 1.91 10.84
C VAL A 630 0.33 0.44 11.07
N GLY A 631 -0.60 -0.14 10.30
CA GLY A 631 -0.79 -1.59 10.21
C GLY A 631 0.47 -2.29 9.68
N ASN A 632 1.03 -1.81 8.58
CA ASN A 632 2.29 -2.33 8.02
C ASN A 632 3.47 -2.13 8.98
N VAL A 633 3.59 -0.93 9.58
CA VAL A 633 4.61 -0.62 10.59
C VAL A 633 4.54 -1.62 11.74
N SER A 634 3.34 -1.91 12.27
CA SER A 634 3.19 -2.83 13.40
C SER A 634 3.63 -4.25 13.04
N ALA A 635 3.27 -4.74 11.84
CA ALA A 635 3.71 -6.05 11.35
C ALA A 635 5.24 -6.14 11.23
N VAL A 636 5.89 -5.16 10.61
CA VAL A 636 7.35 -5.13 10.44
C VAL A 636 8.05 -4.91 11.78
N ALA A 637 7.54 -4.01 12.62
CA ALA A 637 8.10 -3.69 13.93
C ALA A 637 8.09 -4.90 14.89
N ASN A 638 7.01 -5.69 14.88
CA ASN A 638 6.87 -6.86 15.76
C ASN A 638 7.42 -8.16 15.14
N THR A 639 7.85 -8.15 13.88
CA THR A 639 8.63 -9.25 13.30
C THR A 639 10.06 -9.22 13.83
N SER A 640 10.54 -10.33 14.39
CA SER A 640 11.90 -10.40 14.97
C SER A 640 12.97 -10.19 13.90
N MET A 641 13.99 -9.39 14.22
CA MET A 641 15.17 -9.22 13.34
C MET A 641 16.03 -10.49 13.29
N GLY A 642 15.88 -11.39 14.27
CA GLY A 642 16.63 -12.65 14.36
C GLY A 642 18.10 -12.50 14.70
N GLY A 643 18.77 -13.64 14.90
CA GLY A 643 20.22 -13.68 15.20
C GLY A 643 20.61 -12.83 16.42
N ASP A 644 21.74 -12.12 16.31
CA ASP A 644 22.25 -11.24 17.37
C ASP A 644 21.41 -9.98 17.56
N LEU A 645 20.59 -9.60 16.56
CA LEU A 645 19.73 -8.41 16.61
C LEU A 645 18.40 -8.65 17.33
N ALA A 646 18.00 -9.90 17.59
CA ALA A 646 16.75 -10.23 18.27
C ALA A 646 16.64 -9.59 19.67
N ALA A 647 17.78 -9.35 20.34
CA ALA A 647 17.80 -8.65 21.63
C ALA A 647 17.34 -7.18 21.55
N LEU A 648 17.28 -6.61 20.34
CA LEU A 648 16.90 -5.22 20.07
C LEU A 648 15.48 -5.09 19.51
N ASP A 649 14.74 -6.19 19.36
CA ASP A 649 13.36 -6.17 18.83
C ASP A 649 12.44 -5.23 19.65
N GLY A 650 12.68 -5.16 20.97
CA GLY A 650 11.94 -4.28 21.88
C GLY A 650 12.06 -2.78 21.57
N LEU A 651 13.09 -2.35 20.83
CA LEU A 651 13.24 -0.94 20.41
C LEU A 651 12.18 -0.52 19.38
N PHE A 652 11.61 -1.48 18.65
CA PHE A 652 10.57 -1.24 17.66
C PHE A 652 9.18 -1.66 18.12
N ALA A 653 9.07 -2.53 19.14
CA ALA A 653 7.82 -3.18 19.50
C ALA A 653 6.63 -2.20 19.60
N VAL A 654 5.52 -2.58 18.97
CA VAL A 654 4.23 -1.89 19.02
C VAL A 654 3.26 -2.74 19.83
N GLN A 655 2.67 -2.16 20.87
CA GLN A 655 1.85 -2.90 21.83
C GLN A 655 0.48 -3.28 21.25
N GLN A 656 -0.14 -2.41 20.46
CA GLN A 656 -1.47 -2.57 19.87
C GLN A 656 -1.67 -1.54 18.76
N ALA A 657 -2.59 -1.83 17.84
CA ALA A 657 -2.97 -0.94 16.74
C ALA A 657 -4.47 -0.65 16.73
N SER A 658 -4.84 0.61 16.50
CA SER A 658 -6.22 1.03 16.24
C SER A 658 -6.31 1.63 14.83
N LEU A 659 -7.14 1.06 13.96
CA LEU A 659 -7.15 1.29 12.53
C LEU A 659 -8.53 1.75 12.07
N GLU A 660 -8.67 3.02 11.69
CA GLU A 660 -9.91 3.53 11.08
C GLU A 660 -9.86 3.44 9.56
N SER A 661 -10.84 2.76 8.99
CA SER A 661 -11.03 2.60 7.54
C SER A 661 -9.78 2.18 6.75
N PRO A 662 -8.97 1.18 7.19
CA PRO A 662 -7.90 0.62 6.36
C PRO A 662 -8.47 -0.28 5.24
N GLY A 663 -7.68 -0.51 4.19
CA GLY A 663 -7.98 -1.50 3.16
C GLY A 663 -6.73 -2.04 2.48
N GLY A 664 -6.85 -3.18 1.82
CA GLY A 664 -5.81 -3.75 0.95
C GLY A 664 -6.33 -3.98 -0.47
N GLY A 665 -5.45 -4.34 -1.40
CA GLY A 665 -5.79 -4.41 -2.82
C GLY A 665 -5.97 -3.02 -3.44
N ALA A 666 -4.98 -2.15 -3.21
CA ALA A 666 -5.00 -0.73 -3.53
C ALA A 666 -5.47 -0.38 -4.94
N ALA A 667 -4.97 -1.08 -5.97
CA ALA A 667 -5.31 -0.73 -7.34
C ALA A 667 -6.81 -0.89 -7.60
N GLN A 668 -7.42 -1.98 -7.13
CA GLN A 668 -8.83 -2.25 -7.36
C GLN A 668 -9.72 -1.33 -6.52
N PHE A 669 -9.41 -1.17 -5.23
CA PHE A 669 -10.27 -0.34 -4.39
C PHE A 669 -10.23 1.13 -4.82
N LEU A 670 -9.11 1.61 -5.35
CA LEU A 670 -8.99 2.97 -5.87
C LEU A 670 -9.85 3.16 -7.14
N LEU A 671 -9.86 2.18 -8.05
CA LEU A 671 -10.72 2.19 -9.23
C LEU A 671 -12.22 2.13 -8.90
N GLU A 672 -12.60 1.44 -7.83
CA GLU A 672 -13.98 1.29 -7.37
C GLU A 672 -14.40 2.33 -6.31
N SER A 673 -13.47 3.15 -5.84
CA SER A 673 -13.73 4.21 -4.86
C SER A 673 -14.73 5.24 -5.43
N PRO A 674 -15.82 5.55 -4.71
CA PRO A 674 -16.69 6.66 -5.08
C PRO A 674 -15.95 8.01 -5.14
N SER A 675 -15.02 8.26 -4.20
CA SER A 675 -14.27 9.52 -4.14
C SER A 675 -13.11 9.60 -5.13
N PHE A 676 -12.36 8.51 -5.36
CA PHE A 676 -11.17 8.53 -6.21
C PHE A 676 -11.36 7.91 -7.60
N GLY A 677 -12.31 6.96 -7.74
CA GLY A 677 -12.53 6.22 -8.97
C GLY A 677 -12.78 7.10 -10.19
N PRO A 678 -13.61 8.16 -10.12
CA PRO A 678 -13.81 9.09 -11.24
C PRO A 678 -12.51 9.75 -11.70
N LEU A 679 -11.71 10.32 -10.79
CA LEU A 679 -10.43 10.95 -11.11
C LEU A 679 -9.47 9.95 -11.78
N ILE A 680 -9.32 8.77 -11.20
CA ILE A 680 -8.40 7.73 -11.69
C ILE A 680 -8.81 7.24 -13.07
N LYS A 681 -10.10 6.91 -13.26
CA LYS A 681 -10.62 6.50 -14.57
C LYS A 681 -10.46 7.61 -15.60
N GLY A 682 -10.63 8.86 -15.21
CA GLY A 682 -10.43 10.03 -16.06
C GLY A 682 -8.99 10.13 -16.55
N LEU A 683 -8.01 10.05 -15.65
CA LEU A 683 -6.59 10.06 -16.00
C LEU A 683 -6.25 8.92 -16.97
N LEU A 684 -6.71 7.71 -16.70
CA LEU A 684 -6.48 6.54 -17.57
C LEU A 684 -7.15 6.69 -18.94
N LEU A 685 -8.36 7.25 -18.99
CA LEU A 685 -9.09 7.47 -20.25
C LEU A 685 -8.47 8.61 -21.07
N THR A 686 -7.91 9.65 -20.43
CA THR A 686 -7.18 10.71 -21.12
C THR A 686 -6.00 10.13 -21.91
N GLU A 687 -5.25 9.21 -21.31
CA GLU A 687 -4.12 8.56 -21.98
C GLU A 687 -4.56 7.52 -23.03
N SER A 688 -5.61 6.74 -22.72
CA SER A 688 -5.95 5.54 -23.50
C SER A 688 -7.03 5.76 -24.57
N SER A 689 -7.91 6.75 -24.44
CA SER A 689 -9.08 6.97 -25.32
C SER A 689 -9.01 8.33 -26.04
N PRO A 690 -8.79 8.33 -27.37
CA PRO A 690 -8.96 9.52 -28.19
C PRO A 690 -10.37 10.11 -28.13
N GLU A 691 -11.39 9.29 -27.96
CA GLU A 691 -12.79 9.70 -27.86
C GLU A 691 -13.06 10.47 -26.57
N PHE A 692 -12.47 10.02 -25.46
CA PHE A 692 -12.55 10.74 -24.19
C PHE A 692 -11.83 12.09 -24.25
N ARG A 693 -10.62 12.15 -24.85
CA ARG A 693 -9.95 13.43 -25.08
C ARG A 693 -10.77 14.39 -25.95
N ALA A 694 -11.43 13.87 -26.99
CA ALA A 694 -12.33 14.67 -27.81
C ALA A 694 -13.56 15.19 -27.02
N LEU A 695 -14.06 14.41 -26.06
CA LEU A 695 -15.11 14.87 -25.14
C LEU A 695 -14.62 16.04 -24.26
N LEU A 696 -13.41 15.93 -23.69
CA LEU A 696 -12.81 17.00 -22.89
C LEU A 696 -12.64 18.29 -23.72
N GLU A 697 -12.08 18.18 -24.93
CA GLU A 697 -11.93 19.32 -25.85
C GLU A 697 -13.30 19.93 -26.22
N ALA A 698 -14.32 19.12 -26.44
CA ALA A 698 -15.65 19.60 -26.81
C ALA A 698 -16.37 20.29 -25.64
N GLN A 699 -16.22 19.77 -24.42
CA GLN A 699 -16.92 20.25 -23.23
C GLN A 699 -16.22 21.44 -22.58
N PHE A 700 -14.88 21.39 -22.45
CA PHE A 700 -14.08 22.34 -21.68
C PHE A 700 -13.09 23.13 -22.55
N GLY A 701 -12.92 22.77 -23.83
CA GLY A 701 -12.01 23.48 -24.74
C GLY A 701 -10.53 23.08 -24.59
N SER A 702 -10.22 22.12 -23.71
CA SER A 702 -8.86 21.64 -23.41
C SER A 702 -8.92 20.19 -22.92
N THR A 703 -7.79 19.48 -22.97
CA THR A 703 -7.58 18.20 -22.27
C THR A 703 -6.93 18.39 -20.89
N ASP A 704 -6.28 19.53 -20.69
CA ASP A 704 -5.80 19.99 -19.39
C ASP A 704 -6.97 20.68 -18.67
N VAL A 705 -7.64 19.91 -17.81
CA VAL A 705 -8.87 20.25 -17.09
C VAL A 705 -8.68 20.03 -15.60
N THR A 706 -9.52 20.65 -14.78
CA THR A 706 -9.50 20.44 -13.32
C THR A 706 -9.93 19.01 -12.95
N GLU A 707 -9.55 18.54 -11.75
CA GLU A 707 -9.95 17.21 -11.27
C GLU A 707 -11.48 17.04 -11.20
N GLU A 708 -12.21 18.11 -10.87
CA GLU A 708 -13.68 18.13 -10.82
C GLU A 708 -14.30 17.98 -12.22
N GLU A 709 -13.80 18.74 -13.20
CA GLU A 709 -14.23 18.65 -14.61
C GLU A 709 -13.91 17.27 -15.20
N LEU A 710 -12.75 16.70 -14.84
CA LEU A 710 -12.34 15.37 -15.28
C LEU A 710 -13.29 14.30 -14.73
N ALA A 711 -13.59 14.36 -13.42
CA ALA A 711 -14.52 13.44 -12.78
C ALA A 711 -15.93 13.52 -13.38
N GLU A 712 -16.42 14.72 -13.66
CA GLU A 712 -17.71 14.94 -14.35
C GLU A 712 -17.72 14.29 -15.74
N ALA A 713 -16.66 14.52 -16.52
CA ALA A 713 -16.54 13.98 -17.88
C ALA A 713 -16.57 12.46 -17.92
N VAL A 714 -15.97 11.79 -16.94
CA VAL A 714 -15.98 10.32 -16.83
C VAL A 714 -17.39 9.78 -16.72
N GLY A 715 -18.22 10.36 -15.84
CA GLY A 715 -19.62 9.95 -15.71
C GLY A 715 -20.37 10.05 -17.04
N LEU A 716 -20.24 11.21 -17.71
CA LEU A 716 -20.85 11.43 -19.02
C LEU A 716 -20.36 10.45 -20.09
N PHE A 717 -19.06 10.15 -20.12
CA PHE A 717 -18.46 9.27 -21.10
C PHE A 717 -18.92 7.82 -20.92
N LEU A 718 -18.85 7.30 -19.69
CA LEU A 718 -19.20 5.92 -19.37
C LEU A 718 -20.70 5.66 -19.56
N ASP A 719 -21.56 6.62 -19.19
CA ASP A 719 -23.03 6.48 -19.37
C ASP A 719 -23.47 6.43 -20.83
N ASN A 720 -22.64 6.93 -21.76
CA ASN A 720 -22.94 6.98 -23.19
C ASN A 720 -22.09 6.01 -24.03
N ALA A 721 -21.22 5.22 -23.40
CA ALA A 721 -20.38 4.26 -24.10
C ALA A 721 -21.20 3.07 -24.63
N SER A 722 -20.92 2.63 -25.85
CA SER A 722 -21.49 1.40 -26.41
C SER A 722 -20.94 0.16 -25.68
N GLU A 723 -21.59 -0.99 -25.83
CA GLU A 723 -21.11 -2.26 -25.26
C GLU A 723 -19.67 -2.61 -25.70
N GLU A 724 -19.34 -2.34 -26.97
CA GLU A 724 -18.00 -2.56 -27.52
C GLU A 724 -16.96 -1.59 -26.93
N GLN A 725 -17.35 -0.33 -26.74
CA GLN A 725 -16.50 0.67 -26.08
C GLN A 725 -16.27 0.29 -24.61
N MET A 726 -17.32 -0.12 -23.90
CA MET A 726 -17.23 -0.56 -22.51
C MET A 726 -16.33 -1.79 -22.36
N ALA A 727 -16.38 -2.75 -23.29
CA ALA A 727 -15.46 -3.90 -23.27
C ALA A 727 -13.99 -3.45 -23.41
N THR A 728 -13.72 -2.49 -24.30
CA THR A 728 -12.37 -1.92 -24.50
C THR A 728 -11.88 -1.13 -23.27
N ILE A 729 -12.77 -0.33 -22.68
CA ILE A 729 -12.50 0.47 -21.47
C ILE A 729 -12.21 -0.46 -20.29
N ASN A 730 -13.06 -1.47 -20.05
CA ASN A 730 -12.88 -2.44 -18.97
C ASN A 730 -11.60 -3.25 -19.15
N GLY A 731 -11.25 -3.63 -20.38
CA GLY A 731 -9.97 -4.29 -20.67
C GLY A 731 -8.77 -3.40 -20.33
N THR A 732 -8.87 -2.10 -20.59
CA THR A 732 -7.82 -1.13 -20.24
C THR A 732 -7.70 -0.98 -18.71
N PHE A 733 -8.83 -0.85 -18.01
CA PHE A 733 -8.83 -0.76 -16.55
C PHE A 733 -8.32 -2.04 -15.88
N ALA A 734 -8.66 -3.22 -16.40
CA ALA A 734 -8.17 -4.49 -15.89
C ALA A 734 -6.66 -4.65 -16.08
N GLN A 735 -6.13 -4.26 -17.25
CA GLN A 735 -4.68 -4.26 -17.51
C GLN A 735 -3.94 -3.32 -16.56
N PHE A 736 -4.46 -2.10 -16.38
CA PHE A 736 -3.89 -1.17 -15.42
C PHE A 736 -3.96 -1.70 -13.99
N ALA A 737 -5.12 -2.23 -13.56
CA ALA A 737 -5.30 -2.79 -12.22
C ALA A 737 -4.33 -3.94 -11.93
N PHE A 738 -4.10 -4.82 -12.91
CA PHE A 738 -3.13 -5.91 -12.81
C PHE A 738 -1.70 -5.39 -12.60
N ALA A 739 -1.25 -4.47 -13.46
CA ALA A 739 0.10 -3.91 -13.36
C ALA A 739 0.27 -3.07 -12.08
N ALA A 740 -0.68 -2.19 -11.78
CA ALA A 740 -0.67 -1.36 -10.59
C ALA A 740 -0.66 -2.19 -9.32
N GLN A 741 -1.54 -3.20 -9.18
CA GLN A 741 -1.54 -4.04 -7.97
C GLN A 741 -0.24 -4.82 -7.86
N THR A 742 0.26 -5.37 -8.97
CA THR A 742 1.53 -6.09 -8.97
C THR A 742 2.64 -5.16 -8.48
N VAL A 743 2.82 -3.96 -9.03
CA VAL A 743 3.87 -3.04 -8.56
C VAL A 743 3.68 -2.63 -7.09
N LEU A 744 2.43 -2.38 -6.66
CA LEU A 744 2.13 -1.87 -5.33
C LEU A 744 2.23 -2.93 -4.21
N ASP A 745 2.26 -4.23 -4.52
CA ASP A 745 2.16 -5.30 -3.52
C ASP A 745 3.21 -5.20 -2.39
N ALA A 746 4.42 -4.69 -2.67
CA ALA A 746 5.42 -4.48 -1.63
C ALA A 746 5.04 -3.41 -0.58
N GLY A 747 4.16 -2.48 -0.92
CA GLY A 747 3.58 -1.49 0.00
C GLY A 747 2.12 -1.79 0.41
N ASP A 748 1.47 -2.77 -0.22
CA ASP A 748 0.05 -3.07 -0.01
C ASP A 748 -0.21 -3.77 1.34
N PRO A 749 -1.21 -3.33 2.12
CA PRO A 749 -1.46 -3.86 3.46
C PRO A 749 -1.78 -5.35 3.55
N ASN A 750 -2.32 -5.97 2.49
CA ASN A 750 -2.66 -7.39 2.54
C ASN A 750 -1.42 -8.29 2.72
N ASN A 751 -0.26 -7.84 2.29
CA ASN A 751 1.01 -8.58 2.48
C ASN A 751 1.55 -8.51 3.91
N TYR A 752 0.98 -7.65 4.77
CA TYR A 752 1.36 -7.48 6.17
C TYR A 752 0.24 -7.88 7.14
N ALA A 753 -1.00 -7.90 6.68
CA ALA A 753 -2.21 -8.11 7.47
C ALA A 753 -2.20 -9.40 8.32
N LYS A 754 -1.74 -10.51 7.75
CA LYS A 754 -1.67 -11.77 8.50
C LYS A 754 -0.66 -11.67 9.66
N THR A 755 0.54 -11.19 9.39
CA THR A 755 1.59 -10.97 10.41
C THR A 755 1.11 -9.98 11.47
N LEU A 756 0.42 -8.91 11.07
CA LEU A 756 -0.21 -7.96 11.99
C LEU A 756 -1.12 -8.68 12.99
N GLY A 757 -2.08 -9.48 12.51
CA GLY A 757 -3.01 -10.22 13.36
C GLY A 757 -2.38 -11.30 14.24
N GLU A 758 -1.26 -11.89 13.81
CA GLU A 758 -0.51 -12.89 14.57
C GLU A 758 0.36 -12.28 15.69
N THR A 759 0.76 -11.01 15.55
CA THR A 759 1.79 -10.40 16.41
C THR A 759 1.29 -9.23 17.23
N THR A 760 0.16 -8.61 16.86
CA THR A 760 -0.30 -7.34 17.42
C THR A 760 -1.82 -7.40 17.65
N PRO A 761 -2.32 -7.02 18.83
CA PRO A 761 -3.74 -6.79 19.05
C PRO A 761 -4.27 -5.65 18.18
N VAL A 762 -5.40 -5.86 17.49
CA VAL A 762 -5.95 -4.90 16.53
C VAL A 762 -7.40 -4.56 16.84
N HIS A 763 -7.66 -3.26 16.93
CA HIS A 763 -9.01 -2.67 16.87
C HIS A 763 -9.17 -2.02 15.49
N MET A 764 -10.16 -2.46 14.71
CA MET A 764 -10.47 -1.88 13.40
C MET A 764 -11.87 -1.26 13.41
N MET A 765 -12.03 -0.12 12.75
CA MET A 765 -13.31 0.58 12.62
C MET A 765 -13.66 0.77 11.14
N THR A 766 -14.89 0.47 10.74
CA THR A 766 -15.38 0.65 9.37
C THR A 766 -16.79 1.25 9.37
N VAL A 767 -17.02 2.26 8.55
CA VAL A 767 -18.39 2.78 8.30
C VAL A 767 -19.04 1.96 7.19
N VAL A 768 -20.02 1.13 7.55
CA VAL A 768 -20.82 0.33 6.59
C VAL A 768 -22.12 1.03 6.18
N GLY A 769 -22.51 2.08 6.89
CA GLY A 769 -23.75 2.80 6.65
C GLY A 769 -25.00 1.97 7.03
N ASP A 770 -26.17 2.52 6.76
CA ASP A 770 -27.47 1.88 7.01
C ASP A 770 -28.20 1.50 5.72
N GLY A 771 -27.55 1.68 4.57
CA GLY A 771 -28.10 1.45 3.24
C GLY A 771 -28.96 2.59 2.68
N SER A 772 -29.12 3.68 3.43
CA SER A 772 -29.73 4.92 2.93
C SER A 772 -28.71 5.80 2.21
N GLU A 773 -29.21 6.72 1.37
CA GLU A 773 -28.38 7.78 0.76
C GLU A 773 -27.84 8.77 1.80
N GLN A 774 -28.44 8.86 2.99
CA GLN A 774 -28.03 9.78 4.04
C GLN A 774 -26.85 9.24 4.86
N ASN A 775 -26.78 7.91 5.03
CA ASN A 775 -25.69 7.22 5.71
C ASN A 775 -25.11 6.15 4.77
N PRO A 776 -24.41 6.57 3.70
CA PRO A 776 -23.78 5.63 2.79
C PRO A 776 -22.64 4.88 3.52
N PRO A 777 -22.21 3.73 3.00
CA PRO A 777 -20.95 3.11 3.42
C PRO A 777 -19.78 4.07 3.16
N ASP A 778 -18.60 3.73 3.66
CA ASP A 778 -17.36 4.46 3.37
C ASP A 778 -17.20 4.75 1.86
N GLN A 779 -17.04 6.04 1.53
CA GLN A 779 -16.99 6.55 0.16
C GLN A 779 -15.56 6.66 -0.40
N VAL A 780 -14.54 6.43 0.43
CA VAL A 780 -13.14 6.59 0.03
C VAL A 780 -12.49 5.23 -0.19
N ILE A 781 -12.52 4.35 0.82
CA ILE A 781 -12.08 2.96 0.67
C ILE A 781 -13.33 2.07 0.74
N PRO A 782 -13.76 1.47 -0.39
CA PRO A 782 -14.91 0.58 -0.41
C PRO A 782 -14.83 -0.51 0.66
N VAL A 783 -15.94 -0.72 1.36
CA VAL A 783 -16.11 -1.81 2.34
C VAL A 783 -15.84 -3.17 1.70
N SER A 784 -16.27 -3.34 0.44
CA SER A 784 -15.99 -4.48 -0.41
C SER A 784 -15.89 -4.03 -1.86
N THR A 785 -15.15 -4.77 -2.69
CA THR A 785 -15.00 -4.51 -4.13
C THR A 785 -15.42 -5.74 -4.94
N SER A 786 -15.31 -5.66 -6.28
CA SER A 786 -15.50 -6.83 -7.15
C SER A 786 -14.43 -7.93 -6.97
N LEU A 787 -13.29 -7.62 -6.37
CA LEU A 787 -12.22 -8.58 -6.11
C LEU A 787 -12.24 -9.05 -4.64
N PRO A 788 -12.05 -10.37 -4.38
CA PRO A 788 -12.25 -10.93 -3.05
C PRO A 788 -11.20 -10.51 -2.02
N LEU A 789 -10.07 -9.96 -2.47
CA LEU A 789 -8.97 -9.50 -1.62
C LEU A 789 -8.87 -7.98 -1.55
N ALA A 790 -9.78 -7.21 -2.17
CA ALA A 790 -9.70 -5.75 -2.18
C ALA A 790 -10.84 -5.05 -1.40
N GLY A 791 -10.47 -4.08 -0.56
CA GLY A 791 -11.37 -3.30 0.31
C GLY A 791 -11.15 -3.53 1.81
N GLN A 792 -12.04 -2.98 2.64
CA GLN A 792 -11.91 -3.03 4.11
C GLN A 792 -12.25 -4.41 4.71
N MET A 793 -13.33 -5.05 4.27
CA MET A 793 -13.76 -6.35 4.79
C MET A 793 -12.77 -7.47 4.47
N PRO A 794 -12.23 -7.57 3.23
CA PRO A 794 -11.16 -8.52 2.95
C PRO A 794 -9.93 -8.31 3.82
N TYR A 795 -9.50 -7.06 4.01
CA TYR A 795 -8.37 -6.72 4.88
C TYR A 795 -8.61 -7.20 6.32
N ALA A 796 -9.76 -6.89 6.92
CA ALA A 796 -10.15 -7.36 8.25
C ALA A 796 -10.13 -8.89 8.35
N GLY A 797 -10.59 -9.58 7.31
CA GLY A 797 -10.57 -11.04 7.21
C GLY A 797 -9.16 -11.63 7.17
N ILE A 798 -8.22 -11.00 6.47
CA ILE A 798 -6.81 -11.44 6.40
C ILE A 798 -6.09 -11.19 7.73
N VAL A 799 -6.40 -10.08 8.42
CA VAL A 799 -5.93 -9.83 9.79
C VAL A 799 -6.51 -10.86 10.77
N GLY A 800 -7.66 -11.45 10.46
CA GLY A 800 -8.32 -12.46 11.31
C GLY A 800 -9.27 -11.85 12.35
N LEU A 801 -9.81 -10.67 12.07
CA LEU A 801 -10.72 -9.97 12.98
C LEU A 801 -12.13 -10.56 12.96
N GLN A 802 -12.80 -10.43 14.09
CA GLN A 802 -14.23 -10.74 14.23
C GLN A 802 -14.99 -9.46 14.55
N GLN A 803 -16.24 -9.39 14.09
CA GLN A 803 -17.09 -8.25 14.38
C GLN A 803 -17.35 -8.13 15.89
N VAL A 804 -17.27 -6.91 16.41
CA VAL A 804 -17.58 -6.57 17.79
C VAL A 804 -18.74 -5.59 17.80
N THR A 805 -19.80 -5.95 18.51
CA THR A 805 -21.03 -5.15 18.63
C THR A 805 -21.35 -4.69 20.05
N THR A 806 -20.65 -5.24 21.04
CA THR A 806 -20.80 -4.93 22.46
C THR A 806 -19.43 -4.97 23.13
N THR A 807 -19.27 -4.30 24.26
CA THR A 807 -17.99 -4.24 24.99
C THR A 807 -17.37 -5.63 25.18
N GLN A 808 -16.11 -5.78 24.77
CA GLN A 808 -15.32 -7.00 24.96
C GLN A 808 -14.24 -6.80 26.03
N THR A 809 -13.89 -7.87 26.74
CA THR A 809 -12.79 -7.90 27.71
C THR A 809 -11.99 -9.19 27.51
N GLY A 810 -10.66 -9.09 27.51
CA GLY A 810 -9.74 -10.18 27.22
C GLY A 810 -8.30 -9.82 27.56
N ASP A 811 -7.35 -10.67 27.17
CA ASP A 811 -5.92 -10.46 27.41
C ASP A 811 -5.10 -11.15 26.30
N PRO A 812 -4.89 -10.50 25.14
CA PRO A 812 -5.50 -9.25 24.66
C PRO A 812 -6.82 -9.47 23.88
N VAL A 813 -7.49 -8.39 23.49
CA VAL A 813 -8.67 -8.34 22.62
C VAL A 813 -8.26 -7.83 21.24
N SER A 814 -8.78 -8.44 20.18
CA SER A 814 -8.80 -7.88 18.81
C SER A 814 -10.23 -7.91 18.29
N GLY A 815 -10.63 -6.91 17.50
CA GLY A 815 -12.00 -6.81 17.01
C GLY A 815 -12.20 -5.79 15.89
N HIS A 816 -13.27 -5.98 15.13
CA HIS A 816 -13.71 -5.09 14.06
C HIS A 816 -15.07 -4.50 14.39
N VAL A 817 -15.13 -3.19 14.60
CA VAL A 817 -16.38 -2.47 14.87
C VAL A 817 -16.91 -1.90 13.56
N LEU A 818 -18.17 -2.21 13.25
CA LEU A 818 -18.87 -1.71 12.07
C LEU A 818 -19.85 -0.63 12.50
N PHE A 819 -19.80 0.55 11.86
CA PHE A 819 -20.66 1.68 12.18
C PHE A 819 -21.76 1.85 11.13
N ASN A 820 -22.99 2.07 11.58
CA ASN A 820 -24.18 2.23 10.72
C ASN A 820 -24.35 3.66 10.15
N SER A 821 -23.49 4.59 10.58
CA SER A 821 -23.48 5.99 10.15
C SER A 821 -22.06 6.55 10.30
N GLY A 822 -21.83 7.77 9.82
CA GLY A 822 -20.52 8.42 9.86
C GLY A 822 -19.91 8.61 8.48
N ALA A 823 -18.61 8.89 8.44
CA ALA A 823 -17.82 9.09 7.23
C ALA A 823 -16.40 8.51 7.41
N HIS A 824 -15.59 8.54 6.35
CA HIS A 824 -14.27 7.87 6.25
C HIS A 824 -13.24 8.21 7.36
N ALA A 825 -13.33 9.39 7.97
CA ALA A 825 -12.44 9.87 9.03
C ALA A 825 -13.26 10.42 10.20
N SER A 826 -14.31 9.70 10.56
CA SER A 826 -15.25 10.06 11.62
C SER A 826 -14.59 10.19 12.98
N SER A 827 -13.46 9.52 13.27
CA SER A 827 -12.75 9.75 14.55
C SER A 827 -12.14 11.16 14.67
N LEU A 828 -11.93 11.84 13.54
CA LEU A 828 -11.33 13.17 13.47
C LEU A 828 -12.35 14.29 13.18
N SER A 829 -13.55 13.95 12.72
CA SER A 829 -14.55 14.93 12.30
C SER A 829 -15.97 14.56 12.74
N PRO A 830 -16.64 15.41 13.55
CA PRO A 830 -18.02 15.20 13.98
C PRO A 830 -19.08 15.56 12.92
N ASN A 831 -18.66 16.02 11.74
CA ASN A 831 -19.58 16.60 10.73
C ASN A 831 -20.64 15.61 10.23
N ALA A 832 -20.26 14.34 10.02
CA ALA A 832 -21.20 13.32 9.55
C ALA A 832 -22.11 12.81 10.67
N SER A 833 -21.53 12.52 11.83
CA SER A 833 -22.28 12.07 13.02
C SER A 833 -21.45 12.31 14.28
N PRO A 834 -21.80 13.31 15.11
CA PRO A 834 -21.10 13.56 16.37
C PRO A 834 -21.10 12.35 17.32
N ALA A 835 -22.17 11.55 17.30
CA ALA A 835 -22.30 10.35 18.12
C ALA A 835 -21.33 9.25 17.69
N VAL A 836 -21.09 9.08 16.37
CA VAL A 836 -20.09 8.13 15.84
C VAL A 836 -18.69 8.61 16.19
N THR A 837 -18.40 9.89 16.03
CA THR A 837 -17.10 10.46 16.40
C THR A 837 -16.81 10.25 17.88
N GLU A 838 -17.77 10.53 18.76
CA GLU A 838 -17.63 10.30 20.19
C GLU A 838 -17.38 8.83 20.51
N GLU A 839 -18.13 7.92 19.88
CA GLU A 839 -17.95 6.47 20.08
C GLU A 839 -16.59 5.98 19.61
N MET A 840 -16.16 6.33 18.38
CA MET A 840 -14.85 5.97 17.85
C MET A 840 -13.71 6.51 18.74
N GLN A 841 -13.79 7.75 19.21
CA GLN A 841 -12.77 8.31 20.10
C GLN A 841 -12.72 7.62 21.46
N ARG A 842 -13.88 7.24 22.02
CA ARG A 842 -13.98 6.48 23.29
C ARG A 842 -13.43 5.06 23.12
N GLU A 843 -13.74 4.40 22.01
CA GLU A 843 -13.18 3.11 21.63
C GLU A 843 -11.65 3.17 21.58
N VAL A 844 -11.08 4.11 20.81
CA VAL A 844 -9.62 4.27 20.67
C VAL A 844 -8.96 4.50 22.03
N ALA A 845 -9.44 5.48 22.80
CA ALA A 845 -8.81 5.83 24.07
C ALA A 845 -8.95 4.74 25.13
N GLY A 846 -10.10 4.06 25.20
CA GLY A 846 -10.32 2.96 26.13
C GLY A 846 -9.56 1.69 25.75
N TYR A 847 -9.52 1.36 24.45
CA TYR A 847 -8.73 0.25 23.93
C TYR A 847 -7.24 0.45 24.22
N ILE A 848 -6.72 1.63 23.86
CA ILE A 848 -5.30 1.92 24.06
C ILE A 848 -4.95 2.02 25.55
N GLY A 849 -5.75 2.77 26.33
CA GLY A 849 -5.52 2.98 27.75
C GLY A 849 -5.60 1.70 28.59
N SER A 850 -6.38 0.71 28.14
CA SER A 850 -6.47 -0.60 28.77
C SER A 850 -5.39 -1.60 28.32
N SER A 851 -4.47 -1.20 27.42
CA SER A 851 -3.49 -2.11 26.81
C SER A 851 -4.15 -3.32 26.13
N ALA A 852 -5.17 -3.05 25.32
CA ALA A 852 -5.96 -4.03 24.57
C ALA A 852 -6.71 -5.04 25.44
N THR A 853 -6.85 -4.81 26.75
CA THR A 853 -7.63 -5.71 27.61
C THR A 853 -9.13 -5.45 27.55
N VAL A 854 -9.54 -4.28 27.06
CA VAL A 854 -10.94 -3.89 26.88
C VAL A 854 -11.12 -3.20 25.54
N LEU A 855 -12.09 -3.64 24.73
CA LEU A 855 -12.62 -2.87 23.60
C LEU A 855 -14.02 -2.35 23.99
N PRO A 856 -14.15 -1.09 24.43
CA PRO A 856 -15.41 -0.59 24.96
C PRO A 856 -16.35 -0.18 23.83
N ILE A 857 -17.60 -0.65 23.89
CA ILE A 857 -18.70 -0.12 23.09
C ILE A 857 -19.63 0.63 24.06
N THR A 858 -19.69 1.96 23.94
CA THR A 858 -20.45 2.84 24.84
C THR A 858 -21.76 3.32 24.24
N ASN A 859 -21.91 3.24 22.91
CA ASN A 859 -23.13 3.57 22.20
C ASN A 859 -23.45 2.53 21.11
N GLU A 860 -24.18 1.48 21.49
CA GLU A 860 -24.59 0.42 20.57
C GLU A 860 -25.55 0.90 19.45
N ASP A 861 -26.19 2.06 19.59
CA ASP A 861 -27.14 2.58 18.59
C ASP A 861 -26.44 3.03 17.28
N VAL A 862 -25.15 3.34 17.33
CA VAL A 862 -24.35 3.73 16.15
C VAL A 862 -23.54 2.57 15.56
N VAL A 863 -23.58 1.39 16.20
CA VAL A 863 -22.90 0.18 15.78
C VAL A 863 -23.85 -0.68 14.95
N ALA A 864 -23.38 -1.18 13.81
CA ALA A 864 -24.12 -2.10 12.96
C ALA A 864 -24.12 -3.49 13.60
N ASN A 865 -25.31 -4.08 13.76
CA ASN A 865 -25.56 -5.36 14.45
C ASN A 865 -25.93 -6.49 13.49
#